data_AF-A0A1I7YSC1-F1
#
_entry.id   AF-A0A1I7YSC1-F1
#
_cell.length_a   1.000
_cell.length_b   1.000
_cell.length_c   1.000
_cell.angle_alpha   90.00
_cell.angle_beta   90.00
_cell.angle_gamma   90.00
#
_symmetry.space_group_name_H-M   'P 1'
#
loop_
_entity.id
_entity.type
_entity.pdbx_description
1 polymer ?
#
loop_
_entity_poly.entity_id
_entity_poly.type
_entity_poly.pdbx_seq_one_letter_code
_entity_poly.pdbx_strand_id
1 'polypeptide(L)'
;MEKTDPNSVYVSGVALALIGILYAVGFSLFTVLLCFLAVSTGAFVGSMLLADSFNEHNTVSFILETVFRERLKKPKRRSSLVKNIGGIGKLPWHGLELPEPVNVAVEDLIEQLVDNYINSWYQAEISSDHAFVNEIRYQIRYASAVFFRKLNDVDLSETILNEIVPIAVVHADRICTIEEGLDKQTLPPLMVETKILEKFPDVHCVMTSRQAECDYLRSLADFLVGQLIDESRVAGRSLDEESPMHNIALPLLRNKKWPSHSCRHFLRELLVYSFFMPVLDLLADPDTINTLLLLLFDPEPMAEYPITKSKRVPFLNGLTKAAVHDTPESLIQLKLSEIVRDPRHLQMFSMYLKDSKGPTNVLKFLLQADDVHSRMQHIGINNEMPIEEIPDAAVDSSTTSLPRALTDEERRKLDSEVPVSEFQRAKLEREAQKNWDKFYLRNKDNFFKDRHWSRTDLENLCPDIDFNAPLKYLEAGCGVGNMLFPLTEYFPNWSFYGFDFSKNAVRLMNERAAQKNLTITSAVIDLTAVDEAEATKFPECDVVSLIFVLSAIHPDKHASVIASLRRFVSLGGSVILRDYAIYDHAMLRFGRGAKIEDRFYVRQDGTRAYYFTTEELEELFTKNGFKAERVEYLFRQTVNHQKQLSVQRIFLQGRFTRVE
;
A
#
# COMPACT_ATOMS: atom_id res chain seq x y z
N MET A 1 15.44 47.06 67.28
CA MET A 1 14.24 47.81 66.89
C MET A 1 14.09 47.67 65.39
N GLU A 2 13.45 46.59 64.95
CA GLU A 2 13.14 46.38 63.53
C GLU A 2 12.12 47.42 63.07
N LYS A 3 12.42 48.08 61.94
CA LYS A 3 11.50 48.97 61.26
C LYS A 3 10.33 48.14 60.75
N THR A 4 9.16 48.31 61.35
CA THR A 4 7.90 47.80 60.80
C THR A 4 7.68 48.41 59.42
N ASP A 5 7.50 47.54 58.42
CA ASP A 5 7.23 47.91 57.04
C ASP A 5 5.95 48.78 56.99
N PRO A 6 6.02 50.04 56.49
CA PRO A 6 4.87 50.94 56.46
C PRO A 6 3.64 50.32 55.76
N ASN A 7 3.83 49.39 54.82
CA ASN A 7 2.74 48.70 54.15
C ASN A 7 1.90 47.81 55.08
N SER A 8 2.47 47.21 56.13
CA SER A 8 1.71 46.33 57.03
C SER A 8 0.74 47.12 57.92
N VAL A 9 1.09 48.37 58.24
CA VAL A 9 0.24 49.30 59.02
C VAL A 9 -0.95 49.76 58.20
N TYR A 10 -0.76 50.07 56.91
CA TYR A 10 -1.86 50.44 56.01
C TYR A 10 -2.81 49.29 55.74
N VAL A 11 -2.31 48.08 55.51
CA VAL A 11 -3.15 46.88 55.28
C VAL A 11 -3.97 46.53 56.52
N SER A 12 -3.35 46.63 57.71
CA SER A 12 -4.05 46.41 58.99
C SER A 12 -5.13 47.47 59.26
N GLY A 13 -4.85 48.73 58.91
CA GLY A 13 -5.82 49.83 59.02
C GLY A 13 -7.02 49.68 58.10
N VAL A 14 -6.80 49.26 56.84
CA VAL A 14 -7.87 49.01 55.86
C VAL A 14 -8.73 47.82 56.28
N ALA A 15 -8.12 46.74 56.80
CA ALA A 15 -8.86 45.58 57.30
C ALA A 15 -9.78 45.94 58.48
N LEU A 16 -9.30 46.74 59.45
CA LEU A 16 -10.11 47.21 60.58
C LEU A 16 -11.25 48.14 60.13
N ALA A 17 -11.00 49.01 59.15
CA ALA A 17 -12.02 49.86 58.56
C ALA A 17 -13.11 49.04 57.84
N LEU A 18 -12.73 48.00 57.09
CA LEU A 18 -13.66 47.11 56.41
C LEU A 18 -14.53 46.31 57.40
N ILE A 19 -13.94 45.82 58.49
CA ILE A 19 -14.67 45.12 59.57
C ILE A 19 -15.68 46.06 60.24
N GLY A 20 -15.30 47.32 60.48
CA GLY A 20 -16.20 48.35 61.02
C GLY A 20 -17.37 48.67 60.09
N ILE A 21 -17.12 48.77 58.78
CA ILE A 21 -18.16 49.01 57.76
C ILE A 21 -19.12 47.83 57.67
N LEU A 22 -18.62 46.60 57.65
CA LEU A 22 -19.45 45.39 57.57
C LEU A 22 -20.34 45.22 58.83
N TYR A 23 -19.83 45.59 60.01
CA TYR A 23 -20.64 45.63 61.23
C TYR A 23 -21.73 46.71 61.16
N ALA A 24 -21.41 47.90 60.64
CA ALA A 24 -22.38 48.99 60.49
C ALA A 24 -23.51 48.69 59.46
N VAL A 25 -23.25 47.80 58.50
CA VAL A 25 -24.21 47.34 57.48
C VAL A 25 -25.08 46.17 57.99
N GLY A 26 -24.89 45.73 59.24
CA GLY A 26 -25.77 44.75 59.91
C GLY A 26 -25.28 43.30 59.85
N PHE A 27 -24.05 43.04 59.41
CA PHE A 27 -23.45 41.72 59.53
C PHE A 27 -23.00 41.45 60.96
N SER A 28 -23.30 40.26 61.48
CA SER A 28 -22.83 39.88 62.81
C SER A 28 -21.30 39.84 62.84
N LEU A 29 -20.70 40.36 63.92
CA LEU A 29 -19.24 40.36 64.11
C LEU A 29 -18.65 38.96 63.96
N PHE A 30 -19.42 37.93 64.35
CA PHE A 30 -19.08 36.53 64.19
C PHE A 30 -18.94 36.12 62.72
N THR A 31 -19.86 36.53 61.85
CA THR A 31 -19.82 36.24 60.41
C THR A 31 -18.61 36.90 59.73
N VAL A 32 -18.33 38.15 60.07
CA VAL A 32 -17.20 38.91 59.52
C VAL A 32 -15.87 38.29 59.96
N LEU A 33 -15.75 37.87 61.22
CA LEU A 33 -14.57 37.18 61.74
C LEU A 33 -14.37 35.83 61.05
N LEU A 34 -15.46 35.09 60.77
CA LEU A 34 -15.40 33.79 60.10
C LEU A 34 -14.95 33.92 58.64
N CYS A 35 -15.42 34.94 57.92
CA CYS A 35 -14.96 35.25 56.57
C CYS A 35 -13.49 35.69 56.55
N PHE A 36 -13.07 36.53 57.50
CA PHE A 36 -11.67 36.94 57.61
C PHE A 36 -10.77 35.76 57.93
N LEU A 37 -11.18 34.88 58.84
CA LEU A 37 -10.46 33.65 59.16
C LEU A 37 -10.37 32.75 57.92
N ALA A 38 -11.46 32.54 57.19
CA ALA A 38 -11.45 31.72 55.97
C ALA A 38 -10.52 32.28 54.88
N VAL A 39 -10.52 33.60 54.65
CA VAL A 39 -9.62 34.25 53.68
C VAL A 39 -8.17 34.19 54.14
N SER A 40 -7.91 34.40 55.44
CA SER A 40 -6.56 34.35 56.02
C SER A 40 -6.00 32.92 55.98
N THR A 41 -6.82 31.92 56.31
CA THR A 41 -6.45 30.51 56.21
C THR A 41 -6.25 30.11 54.75
N GLY A 42 -7.08 30.59 53.82
CA GLY A 42 -6.90 30.38 52.37
C GLY A 42 -5.61 30.99 51.84
N ALA A 43 -5.28 32.21 52.25
CA ALA A 43 -4.04 32.89 51.87
C ALA A 43 -2.80 32.22 52.49
N PHE A 44 -2.89 31.77 53.75
CA PHE A 44 -1.83 31.04 54.42
C PHE A 44 -1.57 29.67 53.75
N VAL A 45 -2.63 28.93 53.43
CA VAL A 45 -2.52 27.66 52.69
C VAL A 45 -1.99 27.90 51.29
N GLY A 46 -2.45 28.94 50.57
CA GLY A 46 -1.92 29.32 49.26
C GLY A 46 -0.46 29.72 49.29
N SER A 47 -0.04 30.46 50.32
CA SER A 47 1.36 30.83 50.53
C SER A 47 2.23 29.64 50.91
N MET A 48 1.71 28.69 51.71
CA MET A 48 2.41 27.42 51.96
C MET A 48 2.56 26.61 50.69
N LEU A 49 1.51 26.52 49.86
CA LEU A 49 1.55 25.80 48.58
C LEU A 49 2.57 26.40 47.59
N LEU A 50 2.71 27.74 47.57
CA LEU A 50 3.68 28.44 46.74
C LEU A 50 5.11 28.39 47.32
N ALA A 51 5.27 28.36 48.65
CA ALA A 51 6.58 28.23 49.29
C ALA A 51 7.12 26.78 49.23
N ASP A 52 6.24 25.77 49.29
CA ASP A 52 6.59 24.36 49.17
C ASP A 52 6.88 23.92 47.73
N SER A 53 6.57 24.72 46.70
CA SER A 53 6.95 24.39 45.31
C SER A 53 8.46 24.52 45.05
N PHE A 54 9.21 25.12 45.99
CA PHE A 54 10.65 25.35 45.87
C PHE A 54 11.52 24.30 46.56
N ASN A 55 10.96 23.27 47.22
CA ASN A 55 11.74 22.30 48.01
C ASN A 55 11.42 20.84 47.63
N GLU A 56 12.46 20.03 47.39
CA GLU A 56 12.41 18.68 46.79
C GLU A 56 11.67 17.58 47.61
N HIS A 57 11.14 17.88 48.79
CA HIS A 57 10.43 16.90 49.63
C HIS A 57 8.93 17.21 49.77
N ASN A 58 8.16 16.57 48.88
CA ASN A 58 6.75 16.83 48.61
C ASN A 58 5.74 16.27 49.63
N THR A 59 5.32 17.08 50.61
CA THR A 59 4.14 16.78 51.46
C THR A 59 2.81 17.00 50.70
N VAL A 60 2.79 17.94 49.75
CA VAL A 60 1.63 18.32 48.93
C VAL A 60 1.34 17.31 47.83
N SER A 61 2.37 16.71 47.21
CA SER A 61 2.15 15.61 46.26
C SER A 61 1.49 14.42 46.97
N PHE A 62 1.87 14.12 48.23
CA PHE A 62 1.24 13.07 49.02
C PHE A 62 -0.24 13.35 49.31
N ILE A 63 -0.61 14.60 49.61
CA ILE A 63 -2.01 14.97 49.88
C ILE A 63 -2.85 14.98 48.60
N LEU A 64 -2.34 15.55 47.50
CA LEU A 64 -3.01 15.51 46.20
C LEU A 64 -3.15 14.08 45.69
N GLU A 65 -2.10 13.27 45.81
CA GLU A 65 -2.12 11.86 45.46
C GLU A 65 -3.15 11.10 46.31
N THR A 66 -3.25 11.37 47.61
CA THR A 66 -4.22 10.69 48.49
C THR A 66 -5.67 11.11 48.19
N VAL A 67 -5.92 12.41 47.97
CA VAL A 67 -7.28 12.95 47.72
C VAL A 67 -7.81 12.58 46.33
N PHE A 68 -6.96 12.61 45.30
CA PHE A 68 -7.36 12.21 43.95
C PHE A 68 -7.48 10.68 43.81
N ARG A 69 -6.61 9.90 44.47
CA ARG A 69 -6.66 8.43 44.48
C ARG A 69 -7.92 7.89 45.17
N GLU A 70 -8.49 8.59 46.15
CA GLU A 70 -9.79 8.21 46.75
C GLU A 70 -11.00 8.56 45.88
N ARG A 71 -10.98 9.68 45.13
CA ARG A 71 -12.10 10.08 44.26
C ARG A 71 -12.20 9.30 42.95
N LEU A 72 -11.12 8.65 42.52
CA LEU A 72 -11.05 7.88 41.27
C LEU A 72 -11.35 6.37 41.43
N LYS A 73 -11.66 5.88 42.65
CA LYS A 73 -12.15 4.51 42.90
C LYS A 73 -13.60 4.32 42.43
N LYS A 74 -13.86 4.48 41.13
CA LYS A 74 -14.99 3.82 40.47
C LYS A 74 -14.53 3.36 39.08
N PRO A 75 -14.31 2.05 38.86
CA PRO A 75 -14.11 1.56 37.52
C PRO A 75 -15.44 1.72 36.78
N LYS A 76 -15.57 2.78 35.95
CA LYS A 76 -16.62 2.82 34.94
C LYS A 76 -16.30 1.71 33.94
N ARG A 77 -17.12 0.67 33.96
CA ARG A 77 -17.13 -0.44 33.01
C ARG A 77 -17.14 0.12 31.58
N ARG A 78 -15.97 0.21 30.94
CA ARG A 78 -15.86 0.60 29.52
C ARG A 78 -16.56 -0.48 28.69
N SER A 79 -17.39 -0.05 27.73
CA SER A 79 -18.03 -0.93 26.76
C SER A 79 -16.95 -1.70 26.01
N SER A 80 -16.91 -3.03 26.18
CA SER A 80 -15.79 -3.86 25.74
C SER A 80 -15.73 -3.94 24.20
N LEU A 81 -14.93 -3.08 23.56
CA LEU A 81 -14.43 -3.28 22.19
C LEU A 81 -13.60 -4.58 22.06
N VAL A 82 -13.18 -5.12 23.20
CA VAL A 82 -12.41 -6.35 23.34
C VAL A 82 -13.26 -7.40 24.03
N LYS A 83 -13.75 -8.40 23.26
CA LYS A 83 -14.30 -9.61 23.90
C LYS A 83 -13.13 -10.50 24.29
N ASN A 84 -12.88 -10.68 25.59
CA ASN A 84 -11.92 -11.66 26.07
C ASN A 84 -12.43 -13.06 25.76
N ILE A 85 -11.91 -13.66 24.69
CA ILE A 85 -12.18 -15.05 24.34
C ILE A 85 -10.86 -15.81 24.51
N GLY A 86 -10.60 -16.29 25.73
CA GLY A 86 -9.49 -17.19 26.00
C GLY A 86 -9.57 -18.43 25.11
N GLY A 87 -8.44 -18.82 24.54
CA GLY A 87 -8.32 -20.03 23.73
C GLY A 87 -6.90 -20.17 23.17
N ILE A 88 -6.33 -21.36 23.34
CA ILE A 88 -5.02 -21.76 22.81
C ILE A 88 -5.07 -21.68 21.27
N GLY A 89 -4.05 -21.08 20.64
CA GLY A 89 -3.94 -21.00 19.17
C GLY A 89 -4.70 -19.86 18.47
N LYS A 90 -5.17 -18.83 19.20
CA LYS A 90 -5.92 -17.71 18.61
C LYS A 90 -5.01 -16.50 18.29
N LEU A 91 -5.17 -15.96 17.09
CA LEU A 91 -4.48 -14.75 16.60
C LEU A 91 -4.87 -13.49 17.42
N PRO A 92 -3.99 -12.47 17.52
CA PRO A 92 -4.22 -11.32 18.39
C PRO A 92 -5.39 -10.42 17.96
N TRP A 93 -5.87 -10.48 16.73
CA TRP A 93 -7.07 -9.74 16.30
C TRP A 93 -8.38 -10.50 16.57
N HIS A 94 -8.35 -11.71 17.11
CA HIS A 94 -9.56 -12.49 17.35
C HIS A 94 -10.43 -11.86 18.46
N GLY A 95 -11.67 -11.50 18.14
CA GLY A 95 -12.59 -10.82 19.06
C GLY A 95 -12.42 -9.30 19.15
N LEU A 96 -11.56 -8.71 18.31
CA LEU A 96 -11.46 -7.26 18.11
C LEU A 96 -12.34 -6.83 16.93
N GLU A 97 -13.23 -5.89 17.17
CA GLU A 97 -14.16 -5.36 16.16
C GLU A 97 -14.15 -3.83 16.16
N LEU A 98 -14.12 -3.23 14.96
CA LEU A 98 -14.21 -1.80 14.74
C LEU A 98 -15.44 -1.44 13.90
N PRO A 99 -15.98 -0.21 14.04
CA PRO A 99 -16.88 0.37 13.05
C PRO A 99 -16.27 0.31 11.65
N GLU A 100 -17.04 -0.16 10.65
CA GLU A 100 -16.58 -0.30 9.26
C GLU A 100 -15.90 0.96 8.69
N PRO A 101 -16.45 2.19 8.86
CA PRO A 101 -15.81 3.39 8.32
C PRO A 101 -14.44 3.69 8.94
N VAL A 102 -14.29 3.45 10.24
CA VAL A 102 -13.01 3.63 10.95
C VAL A 102 -12.01 2.58 10.48
N ASN A 103 -12.45 1.33 10.34
CA ASN A 103 -11.59 0.26 9.85
C ASN A 103 -11.06 0.58 8.44
N VAL A 104 -11.94 1.00 7.51
CA VAL A 104 -11.54 1.36 6.14
C VAL A 104 -10.56 2.53 6.15
N ALA A 105 -10.83 3.60 6.89
CA ALA A 105 -9.93 4.75 6.95
C ALA A 105 -8.53 4.39 7.47
N VAL A 106 -8.44 3.53 8.50
CA VAL A 106 -7.14 3.08 9.04
C VAL A 106 -6.43 2.14 8.06
N GLU A 107 -7.16 1.26 7.38
CA GLU A 107 -6.59 0.39 6.33
C GLU A 107 -6.04 1.21 5.16
N ASP A 108 -6.79 2.22 4.70
CA ASP A 108 -6.37 3.10 3.61
C ASP A 108 -5.10 3.88 3.95
N LEU A 109 -5.01 4.38 5.19
CA LEU A 109 -3.80 5.04 5.68
C LEU A 109 -2.59 4.09 5.68
N ILE A 110 -2.78 2.86 6.18
CA ILE A 110 -1.72 1.84 6.20
C ILE A 110 -1.28 1.46 4.79
N GLU A 111 -2.21 1.26 3.85
CA GLU A 111 -1.87 0.94 2.46
C GLU A 111 -1.10 2.08 1.78
N GLN A 112 -1.43 3.34 2.05
CA GLN A 112 -0.64 4.48 1.56
C GLN A 112 0.79 4.49 2.11
N LEU A 113 0.97 4.14 3.39
CA LEU A 113 2.31 4.01 3.98
C LEU A 113 3.09 2.85 3.35
N VAL A 114 2.45 1.71 3.12
CA VAL A 114 3.06 0.56 2.44
C VAL A 114 3.45 0.93 1.01
N ASP A 115 2.58 1.62 0.27
CA ASP A 115 2.86 2.06 -1.10
C ASP A 115 4.05 3.03 -1.17
N ASN A 116 4.08 4.03 -0.28
CA ASN A 116 5.11 5.07 -0.31
C ASN A 116 6.46 4.60 0.23
N TYR A 117 6.47 3.78 1.29
CA TYR A 117 7.70 3.45 2.02
C TYR A 117 8.19 2.02 1.80
N ILE A 118 7.38 1.12 1.26
CA ILE A 118 7.78 -0.27 1.00
C ILE A 118 7.77 -0.57 -0.50
N ASN A 119 6.64 -0.34 -1.17
CA ASN A 119 6.52 -0.65 -2.60
C ASN A 119 7.41 0.26 -3.46
N SER A 120 7.76 1.45 -2.98
CA SER A 120 8.65 2.39 -3.68
C SER A 120 10.04 1.84 -3.98
N TRP A 121 10.60 0.97 -3.13
CA TRP A 121 11.88 0.29 -3.39
C TRP A 121 11.69 -1.19 -3.68
N TYR A 122 10.76 -1.88 -3.00
CA TYR A 122 10.62 -3.33 -3.18
C TYR A 122 10.07 -3.69 -4.56
N GLN A 123 8.94 -3.09 -4.96
CA GLN A 123 8.33 -3.37 -6.28
C GLN A 123 9.08 -2.69 -7.42
N ALA A 124 9.77 -1.57 -7.15
CA ALA A 124 10.51 -0.84 -8.15
C ALA A 124 11.88 -1.46 -8.45
N GLU A 125 12.62 -1.91 -7.42
CA GLU A 125 14.04 -2.25 -7.53
C GLU A 125 14.34 -3.73 -7.26
N ILE A 126 13.53 -4.43 -6.45
CA ILE A 126 13.85 -5.78 -5.97
C ILE A 126 13.02 -6.87 -6.66
N SER A 127 11.70 -6.85 -6.50
CA SER A 127 10.82 -7.93 -6.97
C SER A 127 9.38 -7.46 -7.11
N SER A 128 8.71 -7.97 -8.14
CA SER A 128 7.27 -7.78 -8.37
C SER A 128 6.40 -8.81 -7.64
N ASP A 129 6.96 -9.61 -6.72
CA ASP A 129 6.23 -10.61 -5.95
C ASP A 129 5.47 -9.97 -4.76
N HIS A 130 4.16 -10.15 -4.71
CA HIS A 130 3.34 -9.57 -3.64
C HIS A 130 3.42 -10.35 -2.32
N ALA A 131 4.00 -11.54 -2.30
CA ALA A 131 4.02 -12.34 -1.07
C ALA A 131 4.86 -11.68 0.06
N PHE A 132 5.88 -10.88 -0.26
CA PHE A 132 6.63 -10.12 0.76
C PHE A 132 5.77 -9.01 1.35
N VAL A 133 5.12 -8.24 0.47
CA VAL A 133 4.24 -7.13 0.86
C VAL A 133 3.06 -7.65 1.67
N ASN A 134 2.51 -8.81 1.30
CA ASN A 134 1.45 -9.49 2.05
C ASN A 134 1.91 -9.94 3.44
N GLU A 135 3.15 -10.41 3.58
CA GLU A 135 3.73 -10.72 4.90
C GLU A 135 3.88 -9.46 5.74
N ILE A 136 4.33 -8.33 5.16
CA ILE A 136 4.37 -7.06 5.89
C ILE A 136 2.97 -6.61 6.33
N ARG A 137 1.95 -6.72 5.46
CA ARG A 137 0.55 -6.44 5.84
C ARG A 137 0.07 -7.30 7.01
N TYR A 138 0.43 -8.59 7.02
CA TYR A 138 0.15 -9.48 8.14
C TYR A 138 0.83 -8.99 9.43
N GLN A 139 2.12 -8.66 9.37
CA GLN A 139 2.87 -8.21 10.53
C GLN A 139 2.34 -6.87 11.08
N ILE A 140 1.92 -5.96 10.19
CA ILE A 140 1.26 -4.71 10.59
C ILE A 140 -0.05 -5.02 11.32
N ARG A 141 -0.92 -5.86 10.74
CA ARG A 141 -2.18 -6.27 11.41
C ARG A 141 -1.92 -6.90 12.77
N TYR A 142 -0.91 -7.76 12.87
CA TYR A 142 -0.50 -8.41 14.12
C TYR A 142 -0.05 -7.39 15.16
N ALA A 143 0.92 -6.55 14.81
CA ALA A 143 1.48 -5.53 15.68
C ALA A 143 0.39 -4.54 16.15
N SER A 144 -0.45 -4.06 15.23
CA SER A 144 -1.57 -3.17 15.56
C SER A 144 -2.58 -3.81 16.50
N ALA A 145 -2.89 -5.10 16.34
CA ALA A 145 -3.81 -5.80 17.22
C ALA A 145 -3.23 -6.00 18.64
N VAL A 146 -1.94 -6.37 18.74
CA VAL A 146 -1.25 -6.50 20.04
C VAL A 146 -1.16 -5.13 20.72
N PHE A 147 -0.76 -4.10 19.98
CA PHE A 147 -0.66 -2.73 20.48
C PHE A 147 -2.02 -2.22 20.96
N PHE A 148 -3.07 -2.38 20.17
CA PHE A 148 -4.42 -1.94 20.53
C PHE A 148 -4.96 -2.64 21.79
N ARG A 149 -4.65 -3.93 22.00
CA ARG A 149 -5.00 -4.62 23.25
C ARG A 149 -4.25 -4.02 24.45
N LYS A 150 -2.93 -3.86 24.32
CA LYS A 150 -2.11 -3.25 25.38
C LYS A 150 -2.58 -1.83 25.71
N LEU A 151 -2.96 -1.04 24.69
CA LEU A 151 -3.48 0.31 24.87
C LEU A 151 -4.84 0.31 25.60
N ASN A 152 -5.71 -0.65 25.32
CA ASN A 152 -7.00 -0.78 26.01
C ASN A 152 -6.88 -1.16 27.48
N ASP A 153 -5.77 -1.80 27.87
CA ASP A 153 -5.46 -2.11 29.26
C ASP A 153 -4.94 -0.89 30.04
N VAL A 154 -4.54 0.18 29.34
CA VAL A 154 -4.06 1.44 29.93
C VAL A 154 -5.23 2.40 30.15
N ASP A 155 -5.37 2.92 31.37
CA ASP A 155 -6.28 4.04 31.63
C ASP A 155 -5.65 5.34 31.14
N LEU A 156 -5.88 5.64 29.87
CA LEU A 156 -5.42 6.88 29.23
C LEU A 156 -5.80 8.14 30.03
N SER A 157 -6.97 8.16 30.69
CA SER A 157 -7.39 9.32 31.45
C SER A 157 -6.53 9.50 32.70
N GLU A 158 -6.23 8.40 33.39
CA GLU A 158 -5.32 8.41 34.54
C GLU A 158 -3.89 8.76 34.13
N THR A 159 -3.36 8.14 33.07
CA THR A 159 -2.02 8.43 32.56
C THR A 159 -1.87 9.89 32.10
N ILE A 160 -2.84 10.43 31.36
CA ILE A 160 -2.78 11.83 30.91
C ILE A 160 -2.81 12.77 32.11
N LEU A 161 -3.75 12.59 33.03
CA LEU A 161 -3.96 13.55 34.13
C LEU A 161 -2.91 13.44 35.24
N ASN A 162 -2.43 12.23 35.55
CA ASN A 162 -1.54 12.01 36.69
C ASN A 162 -0.07 11.89 36.30
N GLU A 163 0.26 11.56 35.04
CA GLU A 163 1.65 11.42 34.59
C GLU A 163 2.00 12.54 33.60
N ILE A 164 1.26 12.67 32.50
CA ILE A 164 1.64 13.59 31.40
C ILE A 164 1.46 15.06 31.77
N VAL A 165 0.27 15.45 32.24
CA VAL A 165 -0.04 16.86 32.57
C VAL A 165 0.91 17.41 33.64
N PRO A 166 1.18 16.73 34.76
CA PRO A 166 2.12 17.25 35.77
C PRO A 166 3.53 17.46 35.19
N ILE A 167 4.04 16.51 34.39
CA ILE A 167 5.35 16.64 33.75
C ILE A 167 5.37 17.83 32.78
N ALA A 168 4.33 17.97 31.95
CA ALA A 168 4.22 19.07 31.00
C ALA A 168 4.17 20.44 31.70
N VAL A 169 3.43 20.56 32.81
CA VAL A 169 3.34 21.79 33.60
C VAL A 169 4.69 22.13 34.24
N VAL A 170 5.37 21.15 34.84
CA VAL A 170 6.73 21.36 35.40
C VAL A 170 7.71 21.77 34.31
N HIS A 171 7.62 21.17 33.11
CA HIS A 171 8.48 21.53 31.99
C HIS A 171 8.20 22.96 31.50
N ALA A 172 6.93 23.35 31.36
CA ALA A 172 6.51 24.68 30.96
C ALA A 172 6.96 25.76 31.98
N ASP A 173 6.77 25.51 33.28
CA ASP A 173 7.19 26.42 34.35
C ASP A 173 8.71 26.66 34.34
N ARG A 174 9.48 25.59 34.15
CA ARG A 174 10.95 25.66 34.04
C ARG A 174 11.38 26.46 32.81
N ILE A 175 10.73 26.27 31.67
CA ILE A 175 10.99 27.05 30.44
C ILE A 175 10.71 28.53 30.71
N CYS A 176 9.53 28.88 31.24
CA CYS A 176 9.16 30.25 31.55
C CYS A 176 10.15 30.92 32.50
N THR A 177 10.54 30.23 33.58
CA THR A 177 11.51 30.74 34.57
C THR A 177 12.87 31.04 33.95
N ILE A 178 13.37 30.15 33.09
CA ILE A 178 14.64 30.36 32.39
C ILE A 178 14.53 31.52 31.39
N GLU A 179 13.41 31.59 30.67
CA GLU A 179 13.14 32.63 29.67
C GLU A 179 13.02 34.03 30.30
N GLU A 180 12.40 34.16 31.46
CA GLU A 180 12.33 35.41 32.23
C GLU A 180 13.72 35.91 32.67
N GLY A 181 14.65 35.00 32.94
CA GLY A 181 16.03 35.30 33.28
C GLY A 181 16.95 35.63 32.09
N LEU A 182 16.42 35.68 30.86
CA LEU A 182 17.16 36.05 29.65
C LEU A 182 16.90 37.51 29.26
N ASP A 183 17.95 38.23 28.86
CA ASP A 183 17.81 39.59 28.34
C ASP A 183 17.27 39.56 26.90
N LYS A 184 15.94 39.65 26.79
CA LYS A 184 15.20 39.64 25.52
C LYS A 184 15.49 40.86 24.62
N GLN A 185 16.19 41.89 25.10
CA GLN A 185 16.55 43.07 24.30
C GLN A 185 17.84 42.88 23.50
N THR A 186 18.75 42.03 23.98
CA THR A 186 20.05 41.76 23.33
C THR A 186 20.08 40.47 22.53
N LEU A 187 19.17 39.53 22.82
CA LEU A 187 19.09 38.22 22.16
C LEU A 187 18.07 38.22 21.00
N PRO A 188 18.46 37.78 19.79
CA PRO A 188 17.52 37.46 18.71
C PRO A 188 16.53 36.36 19.15
N PRO A 189 15.27 36.37 18.69
CA PRO A 189 14.26 35.37 19.07
C PRO A 189 14.71 33.91 18.88
N LEU A 190 15.44 33.61 17.79
CA LEU A 190 16.00 32.28 17.51
C LEU A 190 17.08 31.82 18.50
N MET A 191 17.74 32.73 19.22
CA MET A 191 18.77 32.37 20.21
C MET A 191 18.19 32.12 21.60
N VAL A 192 16.93 32.51 21.85
CA VAL A 192 16.27 32.34 23.15
C VAL A 192 16.10 30.84 23.44
N GLU A 193 15.61 30.06 22.48
CA GLU A 193 15.43 28.61 22.60
C GLU A 193 16.75 27.88 22.87
N THR A 194 17.83 28.24 22.14
CA THR A 194 19.15 27.64 22.36
C THR A 194 19.68 27.94 23.76
N LYS A 195 19.48 29.17 24.26
CA LYS A 195 19.90 29.57 25.61
C LYS A 195 19.06 28.91 26.70
N ILE A 196 17.79 28.63 26.45
CA ILE A 196 16.94 27.84 27.34
C ILE A 196 17.49 26.41 27.43
N LEU A 197 17.75 25.76 26.29
CA LEU A 197 18.30 24.40 26.23
C LEU A 197 19.68 24.29 26.91
N GLU A 198 20.57 25.25 26.72
CA GLU A 198 21.90 25.30 27.38
C GLU A 198 21.80 25.35 28.92
N LYS A 199 20.75 25.99 29.45
CA LYS A 199 20.53 26.14 30.90
C LYS A 199 19.74 24.99 31.51
N PHE A 200 19.25 24.06 30.70
CA PHE A 200 18.39 22.95 31.14
C PHE A 200 19.28 21.73 31.48
N PRO A 201 19.41 21.34 32.76
CA PRO A 201 20.44 20.39 33.21
C PRO A 201 20.15 18.91 32.88
N ASP A 202 18.90 18.55 32.58
CA ASP A 202 18.36 17.20 32.48
C ASP A 202 17.60 16.96 31.16
N VAL A 203 18.03 17.60 30.07
CA VAL A 203 17.39 17.40 28.76
C VAL A 203 17.57 15.96 28.31
N HIS A 204 16.47 15.35 27.84
CA HIS A 204 16.50 14.02 27.28
C HIS A 204 17.48 13.94 26.10
N CYS A 205 18.25 12.85 26.00
CA CYS A 205 19.35 12.70 25.04
C CYS A 205 18.94 12.92 23.57
N VAL A 206 17.67 12.65 23.24
CA VAL A 206 17.06 12.88 21.93
C VAL A 206 17.19 14.33 21.45
N MET A 207 17.14 15.30 22.35
CA MET A 207 17.20 16.73 21.99
C MET A 207 18.62 17.23 21.68
N THR A 208 19.65 16.39 21.89
CA THR A 208 21.05 16.82 21.72
C THR A 208 21.49 16.85 20.26
N SER A 209 20.98 15.92 19.44
CA SER A 209 21.26 15.87 18.01
C SER A 209 20.28 14.94 17.31
N ARG A 210 20.07 15.16 16.00
CA ARG A 210 19.29 14.25 15.16
C ARG A 210 19.84 12.82 15.15
N GLN A 211 21.16 12.66 15.35
CA GLN A 211 21.77 11.34 15.48
C GLN A 211 21.38 10.64 16.79
N ALA A 212 21.40 11.36 17.92
CA ALA A 212 20.98 10.82 19.22
C ALA A 212 19.49 10.47 19.23
N GLU A 213 18.65 11.26 18.57
CA GLU A 213 17.26 10.93 18.31
C GLU A 213 17.11 9.62 17.53
N CYS A 214 17.79 9.49 16.38
CA CYS A 214 17.77 8.26 15.59
C CYS A 214 18.20 7.04 16.42
N ASP A 215 19.24 7.15 17.24
CA ASP A 215 19.76 6.04 18.04
C ASP A 215 18.83 5.66 19.21
N TYR A 216 18.14 6.64 19.78
CA TYR A 216 17.06 6.41 20.73
C TYR A 216 15.89 5.67 20.06
N LEU A 217 15.43 6.13 18.90
CA LEU A 217 14.34 5.50 18.16
C LEU A 217 14.69 4.10 17.66
N ARG A 218 15.95 3.84 17.31
CA ARG A 218 16.45 2.48 17.03
C ARG A 218 16.34 1.57 18.25
N SER A 219 16.72 2.08 19.43
CA SER A 219 16.61 1.32 20.68
C SER A 219 15.14 1.02 21.01
N LEU A 220 14.26 1.99 20.79
CA LEU A 220 12.81 1.82 20.96
C LEU A 220 12.24 0.82 19.94
N ALA A 221 12.62 0.92 18.67
CA ALA A 221 12.22 -0.01 17.61
C ALA A 221 12.68 -1.43 17.95
N ASP A 222 13.92 -1.62 18.37
CA ASP A 222 14.45 -2.91 18.80
C ASP A 222 13.63 -3.53 19.95
N PHE A 223 13.22 -2.70 20.91
CA PHE A 223 12.34 -3.13 22.01
C PHE A 223 10.94 -3.51 21.51
N LEU A 224 10.33 -2.67 20.67
CA LEU A 224 8.97 -2.88 20.17
C LEU A 224 8.87 -4.08 19.23
N VAL A 225 9.88 -4.32 18.41
CA VAL A 225 9.87 -5.46 17.50
C VAL A 225 9.80 -6.78 18.26
N GLY A 226 10.57 -6.93 19.34
CA GLY A 226 10.49 -8.12 20.20
C GLY A 226 9.16 -8.27 20.95
N GLN A 227 8.30 -7.25 20.95
CA GLN A 227 7.04 -7.21 21.69
C GLN A 227 5.79 -7.24 20.81
N LEU A 228 5.91 -6.84 19.54
CA LEU A 228 4.80 -6.59 18.64
C LEU A 228 4.84 -7.41 17.35
N ILE A 229 5.98 -7.98 16.95
CA ILE A 229 6.11 -8.74 15.70
C ILE A 229 5.93 -10.24 15.96
N ASP A 230 5.32 -10.95 15.00
CA ASP A 230 5.16 -12.39 15.03
C ASP A 230 6.46 -13.09 14.58
N GLU A 231 7.32 -13.42 15.56
CA GLU A 231 8.60 -14.10 15.35
C GLU A 231 8.44 -15.42 14.57
N SER A 232 7.32 -16.13 14.76
CA SER A 232 7.10 -17.46 14.19
C SER A 232 7.04 -17.46 12.66
N ARG A 233 6.58 -16.35 12.07
CA ARG A 233 6.51 -16.16 10.62
C ARG A 233 7.74 -15.48 10.05
N VAL A 234 8.41 -14.61 10.82
CA VAL A 234 9.50 -13.79 10.30
C VAL A 234 10.85 -14.49 10.36
N ALA A 235 11.09 -15.32 11.37
CA ALA A 235 12.42 -15.91 11.60
C ALA A 235 12.46 -17.44 11.52
N GLY A 236 11.34 -18.05 11.11
CA GLY A 236 11.17 -19.50 11.12
C GLY A 236 11.02 -20.06 12.53
N ARG A 237 10.33 -21.20 12.65
CA ARG A 237 10.22 -21.94 13.91
C ARG A 237 11.62 -22.42 14.32
N SER A 238 12.24 -21.80 15.32
CA SER A 238 13.48 -22.33 15.93
C SER A 238 13.22 -23.48 16.91
N LEU A 239 11.99 -24.01 16.95
CA LEU A 239 11.58 -25.08 17.85
C LEU A 239 10.97 -26.17 16.98
N ASP A 240 11.73 -27.25 16.79
CA ASP A 240 11.23 -28.52 16.29
C ASP A 240 9.97 -28.91 17.09
N GLU A 241 8.96 -29.43 16.40
CA GLU A 241 7.68 -29.85 17.02
C GLU A 241 7.83 -30.96 18.08
N GLU A 242 9.05 -31.44 18.34
CA GLU A 242 9.36 -32.48 19.33
C GLU A 242 9.92 -31.97 20.67
N SER A 243 10.02 -30.64 20.90
CA SER A 243 10.50 -30.12 22.19
C SER A 243 9.35 -29.86 23.18
N PRO A 244 9.27 -30.59 24.32
CA PRO A 244 8.23 -30.40 25.32
C PRO A 244 8.56 -29.19 26.22
N MET A 245 8.50 -27.98 25.66
CA MET A 245 8.54 -26.74 26.45
C MET A 245 7.57 -25.72 25.88
N HIS A 246 6.28 -26.03 25.96
CA HIS A 246 5.19 -25.10 25.63
C HIS A 246 4.60 -24.39 26.85
N ASN A 247 5.30 -24.39 27.98
CA ASN A 247 4.79 -23.89 29.25
C ASN A 247 5.84 -23.10 30.02
N ILE A 248 6.21 -21.89 29.56
CA ILE A 248 6.62 -20.83 30.50
C ILE A 248 6.08 -19.49 29.99
N ALA A 249 5.35 -18.83 30.88
CA ALA A 249 4.67 -17.57 30.69
C ALA A 249 5.55 -16.47 30.04
N LEU A 250 4.87 -15.58 29.33
CA LEU A 250 5.33 -14.34 28.69
C LEU A 250 6.33 -13.43 29.46
N PRO A 251 6.50 -13.46 30.80
CA PRO A 251 7.49 -12.60 31.46
C PRO A 251 8.96 -13.02 31.31
N LEU A 252 9.25 -14.30 31.01
CA LEU A 252 10.63 -14.82 30.99
C LEU A 252 11.35 -14.68 29.62
N LEU A 253 10.65 -14.20 28.58
CA LEU A 253 11.21 -14.00 27.24
C LEU A 253 11.96 -12.67 27.04
N ARG A 254 12.07 -11.83 28.09
CA ARG A 254 12.71 -10.49 28.03
C ARG A 254 14.18 -10.52 27.58
N ASN A 255 14.86 -11.67 27.66
CA ASN A 255 16.27 -11.83 27.30
C ASN A 255 16.54 -12.86 26.18
N LYS A 256 15.50 -13.30 25.44
CA LYS A 256 15.73 -14.24 24.33
C LYS A 256 16.36 -13.47 23.16
N LYS A 257 17.53 -13.93 22.70
CA LYS A 257 18.16 -13.38 21.48
C LYS A 257 17.25 -13.69 20.30
N TRP A 258 16.86 -12.64 19.57
CA TRP A 258 15.99 -12.76 18.42
C TRP A 258 16.70 -13.60 17.32
N PRO A 259 16.07 -14.64 16.76
CA PRO A 259 16.71 -15.67 15.93
C PRO A 259 17.46 -15.18 14.69
N SER A 260 17.00 -14.11 14.04
CA SER A 260 17.67 -13.53 12.85
C SER A 260 18.13 -12.10 13.12
N HIS A 261 19.44 -11.90 13.23
CA HIS A 261 20.04 -10.57 13.37
C HIS A 261 19.78 -9.69 12.14
N SER A 262 19.88 -10.23 10.93
CA SER A 262 19.64 -9.46 9.70
C SER A 262 18.19 -9.00 9.59
N CYS A 263 17.24 -9.90 9.85
CA CYS A 263 15.82 -9.53 9.86
C CYS A 263 15.50 -8.51 10.97
N ARG A 264 16.19 -8.64 12.10
CA ARG A 264 16.08 -7.70 13.20
C ARG A 264 16.48 -6.29 12.84
N HIS A 265 17.68 -6.15 12.28
CA HIS A 265 18.17 -4.86 11.87
C HIS A 265 17.32 -4.27 10.75
N PHE A 266 16.85 -5.10 9.81
CA PHE A 266 15.93 -4.67 8.76
C PHE A 266 14.63 -4.10 9.33
N LEU A 267 13.93 -4.85 10.19
CA LEU A 267 12.66 -4.39 10.77
C LEU A 267 12.85 -3.15 11.66
N ARG A 268 13.98 -3.06 12.37
CA ARG A 268 14.35 -1.87 13.15
C ARG A 268 14.47 -0.64 12.27
N GLU A 269 15.31 -0.69 11.23
CA GLU A 269 15.49 0.47 10.34
C GLU A 269 14.19 0.81 9.60
N LEU A 270 13.41 -0.20 9.20
CA LEU A 270 12.11 0.00 8.57
C LEU A 270 11.17 0.80 9.48
N LEU A 271 11.02 0.42 10.75
CA LEU A 271 10.16 1.14 11.70
C LEU A 271 10.66 2.56 11.98
N VAL A 272 11.97 2.74 12.15
CA VAL A 272 12.54 4.06 12.47
C VAL A 272 12.29 5.04 11.32
N TYR A 273 12.69 4.69 10.09
CA TYR A 273 12.65 5.63 8.97
C TYR A 273 11.29 5.71 8.28
N SER A 274 10.51 4.63 8.29
CA SER A 274 9.21 4.63 7.61
C SER A 274 8.07 5.10 8.52
N PHE A 275 8.27 5.07 9.85
CA PHE A 275 7.20 5.36 10.79
C PHE A 275 7.59 6.36 11.87
N PHE A 276 8.57 6.06 12.75
CA PHE A 276 8.82 6.93 13.89
C PHE A 276 9.31 8.32 13.51
N MET A 277 10.25 8.41 12.56
CA MET A 277 10.81 9.69 12.14
C MET A 277 9.75 10.59 11.48
N PRO A 278 9.00 10.13 10.46
CA PRO A 278 7.92 10.94 9.88
C PRO A 278 6.83 11.34 10.89
N VAL A 279 6.46 10.44 11.81
CA VAL A 279 5.43 10.73 12.82
C VAL A 279 5.91 11.76 13.83
N LEU A 280 7.16 11.67 14.29
CA LEU A 280 7.72 12.66 15.21
C LEU A 280 7.89 14.01 14.54
N ASP A 281 8.34 14.05 13.29
CA ASP A 281 8.46 15.30 12.53
C ASP A 281 7.07 15.96 12.34
N LEU A 282 6.04 15.15 12.07
CA LEU A 282 4.65 15.62 11.99
C LEU A 282 4.11 16.11 13.35
N LEU A 283 4.41 15.41 14.45
CA LEU A 283 3.96 15.81 15.79
C LEU A 283 4.71 17.02 16.33
N ALA A 284 5.95 17.24 15.88
CA ALA A 284 6.76 18.39 16.23
C ALA A 284 6.44 19.62 15.36
N ASP A 285 5.72 19.45 14.25
CA ASP A 285 5.29 20.53 13.38
C ASP A 285 4.24 21.44 14.08
N PRO A 286 4.55 22.73 14.29
CA PRO A 286 3.64 23.65 14.99
C PRO A 286 2.28 23.77 14.30
N ASP A 287 2.22 23.72 12.97
CA ASP A 287 0.96 23.83 12.21
C ASP A 287 0.05 22.62 12.47
N THR A 288 0.63 21.44 12.56
CA THR A 288 -0.08 20.22 12.94
C THR A 288 -0.63 20.31 14.36
N ILE A 289 0.19 20.72 15.33
CA ILE A 289 -0.26 20.91 16.74
C ILE A 289 -1.40 21.93 16.80
N ASN A 290 -1.24 23.07 16.13
CA ASN A 290 -2.26 24.13 16.09
C ASN A 290 -3.56 23.61 15.48
N THR A 291 -3.49 22.86 14.39
CA THR A 291 -4.67 22.25 13.77
C THR A 291 -5.39 21.29 14.71
N LEU A 292 -4.64 20.45 15.44
CA LEU A 292 -5.20 19.53 16.42
C LEU A 292 -5.86 20.28 17.59
N LEU A 293 -5.23 21.34 18.09
CA LEU A 293 -5.80 22.18 19.16
C LEU A 293 -7.05 22.90 18.69
N LEU A 294 -7.05 23.45 17.47
CA LEU A 294 -8.23 24.09 16.88
C LEU A 294 -9.39 23.10 16.76
N LEU A 295 -9.13 21.86 16.32
CA LEU A 295 -10.14 20.79 16.26
C LEU A 295 -10.64 20.36 17.64
N LEU A 296 -9.76 20.32 18.65
CA LEU A 296 -10.08 19.93 20.03
C LEU A 296 -10.90 20.99 20.77
N PHE A 297 -10.63 22.27 20.51
CA PHE A 297 -11.27 23.41 21.15
C PHE A 297 -12.27 24.14 20.24
N ASP A 298 -12.64 23.54 19.11
CA ASP A 298 -13.66 24.09 18.23
C ASP A 298 -14.98 24.21 19.01
N PRO A 299 -15.60 25.40 19.07
CA PRO A 299 -16.89 25.59 19.72
C PRO A 299 -18.00 24.78 19.04
N GLU A 300 -17.85 24.41 17.76
CA GLU A 300 -18.77 23.51 17.08
C GLU A 300 -18.36 22.05 17.34
N PRO A 301 -19.24 21.23 17.96
CA PRO A 301 -18.93 19.82 18.14
C PRO A 301 -18.74 19.16 16.78
N MET A 302 -17.66 18.36 16.63
CA MET A 302 -17.46 17.53 15.45
C MET A 302 -18.76 16.78 15.13
N ALA A 303 -19.19 16.83 13.86
CA ALA A 303 -20.43 16.23 13.41
C ALA A 303 -20.58 14.81 14.00
N GLU A 304 -21.69 14.54 14.69
CA GLU A 304 -21.97 13.23 15.26
C GLU A 304 -21.99 12.19 14.14
N TYR A 305 -20.88 11.48 13.96
CA TYR A 305 -20.83 10.37 13.04
C TYR A 305 -21.72 9.25 13.61
N PRO A 306 -22.62 8.63 12.83
CA PRO A 306 -23.56 7.64 13.35
C PRO A 306 -22.87 6.30 13.62
N ILE A 307 -21.91 6.27 14.55
CA ILE A 307 -21.14 5.10 14.97
C ILE A 307 -22.11 4.00 15.48
N THR A 308 -23.25 4.39 16.05
CA THR A 308 -24.28 3.50 16.60
C THR A 308 -25.05 2.69 15.55
N LYS A 309 -25.04 3.08 14.26
CA LYS A 309 -25.68 2.31 13.16
C LYS A 309 -24.67 1.58 12.25
N SER A 310 -23.37 1.78 12.48
CA SER A 310 -22.34 1.21 11.61
C SER A 310 -22.14 -0.29 11.86
N LYS A 311 -21.97 -1.05 10.79
CA LYS A 311 -21.65 -2.49 10.86
C LYS A 311 -20.28 -2.64 11.53
N ARG A 312 -20.18 -3.55 12.50
CA ARG A 312 -18.90 -3.92 13.11
C ARG A 312 -18.20 -4.94 12.24
N VAL A 313 -16.93 -4.69 11.94
CA VAL A 313 -16.08 -5.56 11.13
C VAL A 313 -14.88 -6.03 11.94
N PRO A 314 -14.33 -7.22 11.64
CA PRO A 314 -13.12 -7.69 12.31
C PRO A 314 -11.95 -6.74 12.08
N PHE A 315 -11.18 -6.49 13.13
CA PHE A 315 -10.08 -5.52 13.14
C PHE A 315 -9.08 -5.73 11.98
N LEU A 316 -8.92 -4.68 11.17
CA LEU A 316 -7.99 -4.57 10.03
C LEU A 316 -8.01 -5.79 9.10
N ASN A 317 -9.20 -6.33 8.83
CA ASN A 317 -9.34 -7.56 8.07
C ASN A 317 -9.04 -7.41 6.57
N GLY A 318 -9.22 -6.22 6.00
CA GLY A 318 -8.89 -5.93 4.61
C GLY A 318 -7.42 -6.17 4.30
N LEU A 319 -6.51 -5.83 5.23
CA LEU A 319 -5.06 -5.98 5.04
C LEU A 319 -4.61 -7.41 4.76
N THR A 320 -5.25 -8.40 5.40
CA THR A 320 -4.84 -9.82 5.25
C THR A 320 -5.86 -10.66 4.50
N LYS A 321 -7.04 -10.14 4.14
CA LYS A 321 -8.06 -10.87 3.36
C LYS A 321 -7.51 -11.38 2.03
N ALA A 322 -6.61 -10.64 1.40
CA ALA A 322 -5.95 -11.02 0.14
C ALA A 322 -4.89 -12.13 0.31
N ALA A 323 -4.36 -12.32 1.53
CA ALA A 323 -3.19 -13.16 1.79
C ALA A 323 -3.51 -14.61 2.22
N VAL A 324 -4.75 -14.94 2.62
CA VAL A 324 -5.03 -16.18 3.38
C VAL A 324 -4.98 -17.48 2.54
N HIS A 325 -4.93 -17.41 1.21
CA HIS A 325 -5.19 -18.61 0.39
C HIS A 325 -4.14 -19.01 -0.65
N ASP A 326 -3.14 -18.18 -0.97
CA ASP A 326 -2.15 -18.50 -2.02
C ASP A 326 -0.70 -18.10 -1.69
N THR A 327 -0.41 -17.57 -0.50
CA THR A 327 0.97 -17.25 -0.10
C THR A 327 1.62 -18.41 0.66
N PRO A 328 2.89 -18.74 0.40
CA PRO A 328 3.68 -19.61 1.27
C PRO A 328 3.60 -19.13 2.72
N GLU A 329 3.72 -20.04 3.70
CA GLU A 329 3.56 -19.72 5.13
C GLU A 329 4.49 -18.59 5.63
N SER A 330 5.56 -18.28 4.89
CA SER A 330 6.38 -17.06 5.01
C SER A 330 7.34 -16.95 3.82
N LEU A 331 7.58 -15.74 3.28
CA LEU A 331 8.67 -15.49 2.31
C LEU A 331 10.03 -15.19 2.97
N ILE A 332 10.05 -14.82 4.25
CA ILE A 332 11.30 -14.60 4.99
C ILE A 332 11.86 -15.97 5.44
N GLN A 333 11.05 -17.01 5.36
CA GLN A 333 11.41 -18.40 5.54
C GLN A 333 11.45 -19.13 4.19
N LEU A 334 12.60 -19.10 3.50
CA LEU A 334 12.85 -20.05 2.40
C LEU A 334 12.84 -21.47 2.99
N LYS A 335 11.83 -22.27 2.65
CA LYS A 335 11.79 -23.67 3.09
C LYS A 335 12.93 -24.43 2.40
N LEU A 336 13.61 -25.33 3.13
CA LEU A 336 14.68 -26.14 2.53
C LEU A 336 14.17 -26.94 1.32
N SER A 337 12.91 -27.39 1.36
CA SER A 337 12.25 -28.05 0.22
C SER A 337 12.13 -27.16 -1.02
N GLU A 338 11.91 -25.85 -0.85
CA GLU A 338 11.85 -24.88 -1.96
C GLU A 338 13.24 -24.57 -2.51
N ILE A 339 14.23 -24.44 -1.61
CA ILE A 339 15.65 -24.29 -1.99
C ILE A 339 16.12 -25.50 -2.79
N VAL A 340 15.74 -26.71 -2.37
CA VAL A 340 16.13 -27.97 -3.02
C VAL A 340 15.45 -28.16 -4.38
N ARG A 341 14.22 -27.69 -4.56
CA ARG A 341 13.46 -27.83 -5.82
C ARG A 341 13.99 -26.96 -6.95
N ASP A 342 14.54 -25.78 -6.64
CA ASP A 342 15.11 -24.88 -7.65
C ASP A 342 16.64 -25.10 -7.78
N PRO A 343 17.14 -25.55 -8.94
CA PRO A 343 18.58 -25.80 -9.14
C PRO A 343 19.47 -24.58 -8.85
N ARG A 344 18.99 -23.35 -9.09
CA ARG A 344 19.75 -22.12 -8.84
C ARG A 344 19.81 -21.82 -7.34
N HIS A 345 18.69 -21.94 -6.63
CA HIS A 345 18.67 -21.74 -5.18
C HIS A 345 19.51 -22.80 -4.47
N LEU A 346 19.43 -24.07 -4.90
CA LEU A 346 20.24 -25.15 -4.38
C LEU A 346 21.74 -24.92 -4.61
N GLN A 347 22.12 -24.40 -5.78
CA GLN A 347 23.50 -24.05 -6.09
C GLN A 347 24.00 -22.91 -5.20
N MET A 348 23.22 -21.84 -5.05
CA MET A 348 23.55 -20.71 -4.18
C MET A 348 23.66 -21.13 -2.71
N PHE A 349 22.73 -21.95 -2.23
CA PHE A 349 22.78 -22.51 -0.88
C PHE A 349 23.97 -23.44 -0.66
N SER A 350 24.32 -24.25 -1.67
CA SER A 350 25.52 -25.10 -1.65
C SER A 350 26.82 -24.29 -1.65
N MET A 351 26.86 -23.16 -2.36
CA MET A 351 28.00 -22.23 -2.34
C MET A 351 28.11 -21.55 -0.97
N TYR A 352 27.01 -21.06 -0.42
CA TYR A 352 26.97 -20.51 0.95
C TYR A 352 27.47 -21.53 1.99
N LEU A 353 27.00 -22.78 1.95
CA LEU A 353 27.47 -23.82 2.87
C LEU A 353 28.95 -24.15 2.69
N LYS A 354 29.50 -24.05 1.48
CA LYS A 354 30.96 -24.21 1.27
C LYS A 354 31.72 -23.04 1.90
N ASP A 355 31.27 -21.81 1.66
CA ASP A 355 31.90 -20.59 2.17
C ASP A 355 31.80 -20.49 3.70
N SER A 356 30.67 -20.91 4.28
CA SER A 356 30.44 -20.93 5.72
C SER A 356 31.01 -22.17 6.43
N LYS A 357 31.74 -23.04 5.72
CA LYS A 357 32.24 -24.35 6.21
C LYS A 357 31.15 -25.24 6.82
N GLY A 358 29.93 -25.14 6.31
CA GLY A 358 28.79 -25.98 6.69
C GLY A 358 28.87 -27.42 6.14
N PRO A 359 28.00 -28.32 6.62
CA PRO A 359 28.05 -29.75 6.29
C PRO A 359 27.50 -30.06 4.89
N THR A 360 28.29 -29.80 3.85
CA THR A 360 27.90 -30.04 2.45
C THR A 360 27.63 -31.53 2.13
N ASN A 361 28.25 -32.45 2.87
CA ASN A 361 28.03 -33.89 2.72
C ASN A 361 26.62 -34.31 3.17
N VAL A 362 26.07 -33.66 4.20
CA VAL A 362 24.72 -33.93 4.69
C VAL A 362 23.69 -33.46 3.66
N LEU A 363 23.89 -32.27 3.07
CA LEU A 363 23.04 -31.79 1.98
C LEU A 363 23.05 -32.75 0.79
N LYS A 364 24.23 -33.22 0.36
CA LYS A 364 24.35 -34.22 -0.73
C LYS A 364 23.64 -35.54 -0.42
N PHE A 365 23.77 -36.03 0.81
CA PHE A 365 23.08 -37.23 1.26
C PHE A 365 21.56 -37.06 1.19
N LEU A 366 21.02 -35.94 1.70
CA LEU A 366 19.59 -35.66 1.66
C LEU A 366 19.04 -35.55 0.23
N LEU A 367 19.79 -34.90 -0.68
CA LEU A 367 19.42 -34.82 -2.10
C LEU A 367 19.38 -36.21 -2.76
N GLN A 368 20.34 -37.08 -2.44
CA GLN A 368 20.39 -38.44 -2.99
C GLN A 368 19.36 -39.36 -2.34
N ALA A 369 19.01 -39.14 -1.07
CA ALA A 369 18.03 -39.95 -0.37
C ALA A 369 16.63 -39.86 -1.01
N ASP A 370 16.24 -38.68 -1.50
CA ASP A 370 14.96 -38.47 -2.20
C ASP A 370 14.90 -39.20 -3.55
N ASP A 371 15.99 -39.15 -4.31
CA ASP A 371 16.16 -39.88 -5.56
C ASP A 371 16.19 -41.41 -5.33
N VAL A 372 16.91 -41.86 -4.29
CA VAL A 372 16.90 -43.28 -3.87
C VAL A 372 15.48 -43.71 -3.48
N HIS A 373 14.75 -42.91 -2.71
CA HIS A 373 13.37 -43.19 -2.33
C HIS A 373 12.44 -43.27 -3.55
N SER A 374 12.56 -42.32 -4.49
CA SER A 374 11.80 -42.31 -5.74
C SER A 374 12.10 -43.54 -6.60
N ARG A 375 13.38 -43.91 -6.75
CA ARG A 375 13.77 -45.15 -7.46
C ARG A 375 13.22 -46.39 -6.76
N MET A 376 13.25 -46.44 -5.44
CA MET A 376 12.67 -47.55 -4.67
C MET A 376 11.15 -47.70 -4.90
N GLN A 377 10.43 -46.60 -5.13
CA GLN A 377 9.01 -46.61 -5.49
C GLN A 377 8.76 -47.07 -6.94
N HIS A 378 9.71 -46.83 -7.85
CA HIS A 378 9.59 -47.14 -9.29
C HIS A 378 10.12 -48.52 -9.71
N ILE A 379 10.62 -49.36 -8.80
CA ILE A 379 11.15 -50.72 -9.11
C ILE A 379 10.05 -51.71 -9.60
N GLY A 380 8.77 -51.34 -9.58
CA GLY A 380 7.67 -52.22 -10.00
C GLY A 380 7.08 -52.00 -11.41
N ILE A 381 7.42 -50.92 -12.11
CA ILE A 381 6.74 -50.54 -13.35
C ILE A 381 7.76 -49.89 -14.27
N ASN A 382 8.32 -50.64 -15.23
CA ASN A 382 8.88 -50.13 -16.50
C ASN A 382 9.31 -51.30 -17.39
N ASN A 383 8.39 -51.77 -18.23
CA ASN A 383 8.69 -52.28 -19.56
C ASN A 383 8.38 -51.15 -20.55
N GLU A 384 9.30 -50.95 -21.52
CA GLU A 384 9.18 -50.09 -22.73
C GLU A 384 9.24 -48.56 -22.49
N MET A 385 9.84 -47.68 -23.30
CA MET A 385 10.80 -47.65 -24.42
C MET A 385 11.25 -46.15 -24.55
N PRO A 386 12.30 -45.81 -25.32
CA PRO A 386 12.95 -44.49 -25.26
C PRO A 386 12.23 -43.38 -26.05
N ILE A 387 12.37 -42.15 -25.55
CA ILE A 387 11.87 -40.89 -26.12
C ILE A 387 12.76 -40.48 -27.31
N GLU A 388 12.17 -40.31 -28.49
CA GLU A 388 12.79 -39.66 -29.65
C GLU A 388 12.82 -38.13 -29.50
N GLU A 389 13.94 -37.53 -29.87
CA GLU A 389 14.13 -36.08 -30.03
C GLU A 389 13.32 -35.57 -31.23
N ILE A 390 12.53 -34.49 -31.04
CA ILE A 390 11.82 -33.80 -32.12
C ILE A 390 12.55 -32.48 -32.45
N PRO A 391 12.87 -32.21 -33.73
CA PRO A 391 13.65 -31.05 -34.16
C PRO A 391 12.82 -29.75 -34.24
N ASP A 392 13.52 -28.62 -34.04
CA ASP A 392 13.04 -27.25 -34.26
C ASP A 392 12.66 -26.99 -35.73
N ALA A 393 11.39 -26.64 -36.01
CA ALA A 393 10.96 -25.58 -36.96
C ALA A 393 9.44 -25.58 -37.24
N ALA A 394 8.91 -24.38 -37.50
CA ALA A 394 7.56 -23.99 -37.97
C ALA A 394 6.43 -23.88 -36.92
N VAL A 395 6.02 -22.64 -36.63
CA VAL A 395 4.86 -22.30 -35.81
C VAL A 395 3.61 -22.31 -36.70
N ASP A 396 2.88 -23.42 -36.71
CA ASP A 396 1.54 -23.46 -37.31
C ASP A 396 0.57 -22.66 -36.43
N SER A 397 -0.01 -21.59 -36.99
CA SER A 397 -1.16 -20.90 -36.40
C SER A 397 -2.44 -21.49 -36.96
N SER A 398 -3.30 -22.03 -36.09
CA SER A 398 -4.63 -22.51 -36.47
C SER A 398 -5.72 -21.51 -36.07
N THR A 399 -6.80 -21.43 -36.84
CA THR A 399 -7.96 -20.58 -36.58
C THR A 399 -9.24 -21.42 -36.42
N THR A 400 -10.13 -21.04 -35.52
CA THR A 400 -11.44 -21.70 -35.32
C THR A 400 -12.54 -20.69 -35.01
N SER A 401 -13.80 -21.09 -35.22
CA SER A 401 -14.98 -20.29 -34.85
C SER A 401 -15.42 -20.49 -33.40
N LEU A 402 -15.03 -21.58 -32.76
CA LEU A 402 -15.40 -21.89 -31.37
C LEU A 402 -14.22 -21.72 -30.41
N PRO A 403 -14.47 -21.26 -29.16
CA PRO A 403 -13.43 -21.19 -28.14
C PRO A 403 -13.01 -22.61 -27.72
N ARG A 404 -11.81 -22.75 -27.13
CA ARG A 404 -11.40 -24.04 -26.57
C ARG A 404 -12.29 -24.44 -25.38
N ALA A 405 -12.36 -25.73 -25.10
CA ALA A 405 -12.94 -26.22 -23.86
C ALA A 405 -12.03 -25.93 -22.65
N LEU A 406 -12.64 -25.57 -21.53
CA LEU A 406 -11.97 -25.53 -20.23
C LEU A 406 -11.96 -26.92 -19.59
N THR A 407 -10.92 -27.20 -18.82
CA THR A 407 -10.93 -28.33 -17.88
C THR A 407 -11.80 -28.00 -16.66
N ASP A 408 -12.24 -29.02 -15.93
CA ASP A 408 -13.00 -28.82 -14.69
C ASP A 408 -12.22 -28.02 -13.64
N GLU A 409 -10.89 -28.17 -13.62
CA GLU A 409 -10.00 -27.42 -12.74
C GLU A 409 -9.96 -25.93 -13.12
N GLU A 410 -9.79 -25.62 -14.40
CA GLU A 410 -9.78 -24.24 -14.90
C GLU A 410 -11.14 -23.55 -14.65
N ARG A 411 -12.25 -24.28 -14.85
CA ARG A 411 -13.60 -23.76 -14.57
C ARG A 411 -13.77 -23.44 -13.08
N ARG A 412 -13.44 -24.37 -12.18
CA ARG A 412 -13.48 -24.12 -10.73
C ARG A 412 -12.60 -22.97 -10.30
N LYS A 413 -11.43 -22.82 -10.94
CA LYS A 413 -10.53 -21.69 -10.67
C LYS A 413 -11.21 -20.37 -11.00
N LEU A 414 -11.74 -20.21 -12.21
CA LEU A 414 -12.44 -18.99 -12.63
C LEU A 414 -13.66 -18.67 -11.74
N ASP A 415 -14.41 -19.71 -11.35
CA ASP A 415 -15.58 -19.58 -10.46
C ASP A 415 -15.18 -19.14 -9.04
N SER A 416 -13.96 -19.44 -8.60
CA SER A 416 -13.44 -19.08 -7.28
C SER A 416 -12.88 -17.65 -7.19
N GLU A 417 -12.73 -16.96 -8.33
CA GLU A 417 -12.13 -15.62 -8.37
C GLU A 417 -13.08 -14.56 -7.82
N VAL A 418 -12.59 -13.80 -6.83
CA VAL A 418 -13.33 -12.69 -6.22
C VAL A 418 -12.86 -11.36 -6.82
N PRO A 419 -13.80 -10.48 -7.24
CA PRO A 419 -13.45 -9.15 -7.71
C PRO A 419 -12.72 -8.31 -6.64
N VAL A 420 -11.89 -7.38 -7.09
CA VAL A 420 -11.29 -6.32 -6.26
C VAL A 420 -12.36 -5.42 -5.62
N SER A 421 -11.97 -4.65 -4.61
CA SER A 421 -12.88 -3.70 -3.97
C SER A 421 -13.36 -2.63 -4.95
N GLU A 422 -14.53 -2.07 -4.68
CA GLU A 422 -15.11 -0.97 -5.48
C GLU A 422 -14.16 0.23 -5.53
N PHE A 423 -13.48 0.54 -4.42
CA PHE A 423 -12.44 1.56 -4.36
C PHE A 423 -11.29 1.28 -5.34
N GLN A 424 -10.76 0.05 -5.37
CA GLN A 424 -9.71 -0.33 -6.31
C GLN A 424 -10.20 -0.23 -7.75
N ARG A 425 -11.42 -0.68 -8.04
CA ARG A 425 -12.02 -0.56 -9.38
C ARG A 425 -12.09 0.90 -9.84
N ALA A 426 -12.60 1.79 -8.98
CA ALA A 426 -12.70 3.22 -9.26
C ALA A 426 -11.32 3.88 -9.43
N LYS A 427 -10.33 3.50 -8.60
CA LYS A 427 -8.95 3.98 -8.72
C LYS A 427 -8.33 3.58 -10.06
N LEU A 428 -8.47 2.32 -10.45
CA LEU A 428 -7.92 1.79 -11.72
C LEU A 428 -8.51 2.47 -12.95
N GLU A 429 -9.81 2.79 -12.92
CA GLU A 429 -10.44 3.54 -14.00
C GLU A 429 -9.92 4.98 -14.06
N ARG A 430 -9.87 5.69 -12.93
CA ARG A 430 -9.37 7.07 -12.86
C ARG A 430 -7.90 7.19 -13.24
N GLU A 431 -7.08 6.19 -12.94
CA GLU A 431 -5.63 6.19 -13.20
C GLU A 431 -5.23 5.47 -14.50
N ALA A 432 -6.18 5.08 -15.36
CA ALA A 432 -5.90 4.28 -16.56
C ALA A 432 -4.81 4.91 -17.46
N GLN A 433 -4.88 6.22 -17.73
CA GLN A 433 -3.87 6.92 -18.55
C GLN A 433 -2.49 6.90 -17.88
N LYS A 434 -2.47 7.22 -16.59
CA LYS A 434 -1.25 7.28 -15.78
C LYS A 434 -0.52 5.93 -15.76
N ASN A 435 -1.26 4.82 -15.72
CA ASN A 435 -0.68 3.48 -15.73
C ASN A 435 -0.02 3.16 -17.09
N TRP A 436 -0.66 3.52 -18.21
CA TRP A 436 -0.04 3.39 -19.54
C TRP A 436 1.16 4.33 -19.73
N ASP A 437 1.08 5.57 -19.26
CA ASP A 437 2.21 6.51 -19.31
C ASP A 437 3.42 5.99 -18.52
N LYS A 438 3.20 5.42 -17.33
CA LYS A 438 4.25 4.77 -16.54
C LYS A 438 4.80 3.54 -17.25
N PHE A 439 3.95 2.74 -17.87
CA PHE A 439 4.36 1.57 -18.64
C PHE A 439 5.35 1.95 -19.74
N TYR A 440 5.02 2.96 -20.57
CA TYR A 440 5.89 3.41 -21.66
C TYR A 440 7.13 4.17 -21.14
N LEU A 441 7.03 4.87 -20.01
CA LEU A 441 8.19 5.49 -19.37
C LEU A 441 9.23 4.45 -18.93
N ARG A 442 8.77 3.35 -18.32
CA ARG A 442 9.63 2.27 -17.81
C ARG A 442 10.23 1.44 -18.94
N ASN A 443 9.40 1.05 -19.91
CA ASN A 443 9.77 0.05 -20.91
C ASN A 443 10.33 0.62 -22.21
N LYS A 444 10.03 1.89 -22.51
CA LYS A 444 10.38 2.56 -23.77
C LYS A 444 9.91 1.72 -24.98
N ASP A 445 10.81 1.43 -25.91
CA ASP A 445 10.61 0.65 -27.13
C ASP A 445 11.07 -0.82 -27.02
N ASN A 446 11.46 -1.29 -25.83
CA ASN A 446 12.10 -2.59 -25.67
C ASN A 446 11.14 -3.74 -25.33
N PHE A 447 9.89 -3.44 -24.96
CA PHE A 447 8.98 -4.46 -24.44
C PHE A 447 8.30 -5.27 -25.54
N PHE A 448 7.80 -4.59 -26.57
CA PHE A 448 7.17 -5.25 -27.73
C PHE A 448 8.14 -5.24 -28.90
N LYS A 449 8.24 -6.38 -29.59
CA LYS A 449 8.98 -6.46 -30.85
C LYS A 449 8.15 -5.88 -32.00
N ASP A 450 8.86 -5.40 -33.02
CA ASP A 450 8.26 -5.00 -34.29
C ASP A 450 7.49 -6.18 -34.92
N ARG A 451 6.25 -5.92 -35.33
CA ARG A 451 5.25 -6.92 -35.72
C ARG A 451 5.30 -7.20 -37.21
N HIS A 452 6.38 -7.82 -37.68
CA HIS A 452 6.57 -8.14 -39.11
C HIS A 452 5.52 -9.10 -39.69
N TRP A 453 4.81 -9.86 -38.84
CA TRP A 453 3.67 -10.69 -39.26
C TRP A 453 2.46 -9.87 -39.75
N SER A 454 2.43 -8.55 -39.48
CA SER A 454 1.30 -7.67 -39.81
C SER A 454 0.97 -7.63 -41.30
N ARG A 455 1.98 -7.71 -42.17
CA ARG A 455 1.78 -7.75 -43.62
C ARG A 455 0.91 -8.93 -44.03
N THR A 456 1.35 -10.14 -43.69
CA THR A 456 0.65 -11.38 -44.05
C THR A 456 -0.73 -11.44 -43.44
N ASP A 457 -0.90 -10.99 -42.19
CA ASP A 457 -2.21 -10.96 -41.56
C ASP A 457 -3.17 -9.98 -42.24
N LEU A 458 -2.71 -8.80 -42.67
CA LEU A 458 -3.53 -7.85 -43.43
C LEU A 458 -3.93 -8.42 -44.79
N GLU A 459 -2.97 -8.96 -45.55
CA GLU A 459 -3.22 -9.58 -46.87
C GLU A 459 -4.23 -10.74 -46.77
N ASN A 460 -4.13 -11.57 -45.71
CA ASN A 460 -5.03 -12.69 -45.47
C ASN A 460 -6.44 -12.27 -45.02
N LEU A 461 -6.55 -11.20 -44.23
CA LEU A 461 -7.85 -10.71 -43.76
C LEU A 461 -8.57 -9.87 -44.81
N CYS A 462 -7.82 -9.20 -45.68
CA CYS A 462 -8.36 -8.28 -46.68
C CYS A 462 -7.97 -8.67 -48.11
N PRO A 463 -8.30 -9.88 -48.58
CA PRO A 463 -7.86 -10.35 -49.90
C PRO A 463 -8.45 -9.53 -51.06
N ASP A 464 -9.50 -8.77 -50.81
CA ASP A 464 -10.20 -7.87 -51.72
C ASP A 464 -9.63 -6.44 -51.75
N ILE A 465 -8.70 -6.08 -50.86
CA ILE A 465 -8.02 -4.78 -50.89
C ILE A 465 -6.79 -4.88 -51.78
N ASP A 466 -6.64 -3.95 -52.73
CA ASP A 466 -5.40 -3.82 -53.50
C ASP A 466 -4.33 -3.08 -52.68
N PHE A 467 -3.47 -3.85 -52.02
CA PHE A 467 -2.38 -3.32 -51.22
C PHE A 467 -1.32 -2.53 -52.01
N ASN A 468 -1.31 -2.62 -53.36
CA ASN A 468 -0.39 -1.82 -54.19
C ASN A 468 -0.90 -0.40 -54.45
N ALA A 469 -2.20 -0.16 -54.22
CA ALA A 469 -2.79 1.15 -54.33
C ALA A 469 -2.28 2.10 -53.21
N PRO A 470 -2.30 3.43 -53.44
CA PRO A 470 -1.96 4.39 -52.41
C PRO A 470 -3.07 4.50 -51.36
N LEU A 471 -3.00 3.68 -50.30
CA LEU A 471 -4.00 3.65 -49.23
C LEU A 471 -3.60 4.53 -48.04
N LYS A 472 -4.60 4.98 -47.28
CA LYS A 472 -4.44 5.62 -45.98
C LYS A 472 -4.65 4.61 -44.87
N TYR A 473 -3.65 4.47 -44.00
CA TYR A 473 -3.67 3.53 -42.89
C TYR A 473 -3.55 4.26 -41.56
N LEU A 474 -4.40 3.90 -40.59
CA LEU A 474 -4.33 4.42 -39.22
C LEU A 474 -4.20 3.29 -38.19
N GLU A 475 -3.24 3.38 -37.26
CA GLU A 475 -3.17 2.53 -36.07
C GLU A 475 -3.74 3.28 -34.86
N ALA A 476 -4.94 2.87 -34.41
CA ALA A 476 -5.54 3.40 -33.19
C ALA A 476 -4.94 2.65 -32.00
N GLY A 477 -4.35 3.36 -31.05
CA GLY A 477 -3.50 2.78 -30.00
C GLY A 477 -2.15 2.32 -30.55
N CYS A 478 -1.46 3.21 -31.27
CA CYS A 478 -0.22 2.89 -31.98
C CYS A 478 0.98 2.52 -31.09
N GLY A 479 0.90 2.81 -29.79
CA GLY A 479 2.00 2.67 -28.86
C GLY A 479 3.23 3.41 -29.38
N VAL A 480 4.37 2.71 -29.35
CA VAL A 480 5.65 3.21 -29.90
C VAL A 480 5.86 2.86 -31.38
N GLY A 481 4.81 2.47 -32.12
CA GLY A 481 4.84 2.23 -33.57
C GLY A 481 5.28 0.83 -34.02
N ASN A 482 5.23 -0.18 -33.15
CA ASN A 482 5.76 -1.53 -33.47
C ASN A 482 5.03 -2.24 -34.62
N MET A 483 3.81 -1.84 -34.98
CA MET A 483 3.15 -2.32 -36.20
C MET A 483 3.30 -1.33 -37.36
N LEU A 484 3.12 -0.03 -37.10
CA LEU A 484 3.32 1.03 -38.09
C LEU A 484 4.66 0.94 -38.82
N PHE A 485 5.79 0.82 -38.12
CA PHE A 485 7.11 0.86 -38.76
C PHE A 485 7.34 -0.28 -39.77
N PRO A 486 7.10 -1.56 -39.42
CA PRO A 486 7.15 -2.64 -40.42
C PRO A 486 6.25 -2.39 -41.64
N LEU A 487 5.03 -1.88 -41.43
CA LEU A 487 4.11 -1.62 -42.54
C LEU A 487 4.61 -0.52 -43.48
N THR A 488 5.32 0.49 -42.97
CA THR A 488 5.96 1.50 -43.82
C THR A 488 7.02 0.92 -44.76
N GLU A 489 7.68 -0.16 -44.35
CA GLU A 489 8.69 -0.87 -45.15
C GLU A 489 8.03 -1.76 -46.22
N TYR A 490 6.88 -2.36 -45.90
CA TYR A 490 6.15 -3.25 -46.81
C TYR A 490 5.26 -2.52 -47.81
N PHE A 491 4.69 -1.37 -47.42
CA PHE A 491 3.73 -0.61 -48.21
C PHE A 491 4.18 0.85 -48.33
N PRO A 492 5.25 1.14 -49.11
CA PRO A 492 5.84 2.47 -49.19
C PRO A 492 4.93 3.52 -49.88
N ASN A 493 3.91 3.08 -50.63
CA ASN A 493 2.97 3.95 -51.31
C ASN A 493 1.83 4.44 -50.40
N TRP A 494 1.76 3.99 -49.16
CA TRP A 494 0.69 4.33 -48.23
C TRP A 494 0.99 5.60 -47.43
N SER A 495 -0.07 6.23 -46.94
CA SER A 495 0.00 7.31 -45.95
C SER A 495 -0.30 6.75 -44.56
N PHE A 496 0.58 7.00 -43.60
CA PHE A 496 0.51 6.40 -42.27
C PHE A 496 0.13 7.42 -41.19
N TYR A 497 -0.82 7.02 -40.36
CA TYR A 497 -1.36 7.79 -39.24
C TYR A 497 -1.37 6.93 -37.97
N GLY A 498 -1.24 7.55 -36.80
CA GLY A 498 -1.37 6.82 -35.55
C GLY A 498 -1.63 7.72 -34.36
N PHE A 499 -2.43 7.25 -33.42
CA PHE A 499 -2.61 7.93 -32.15
C PHE A 499 -2.60 6.95 -30.99
N ASP A 500 -2.22 7.43 -29.81
CA ASP A 500 -2.24 6.63 -28.59
C ASP A 500 -2.75 7.47 -27.41
N PHE A 501 -3.28 6.78 -26.40
CA PHE A 501 -3.77 7.39 -25.17
C PHE A 501 -2.63 7.91 -24.28
N SER A 502 -1.43 7.32 -24.42
CA SER A 502 -0.24 7.68 -23.67
C SER A 502 0.59 8.77 -24.36
N LYS A 503 0.90 9.83 -23.62
CA LYS A 503 1.81 10.90 -24.06
C LYS A 503 3.22 10.37 -24.31
N ASN A 504 3.67 9.45 -23.46
CA ASN A 504 4.99 8.83 -23.58
C ASN A 504 5.10 7.93 -24.80
N ALA A 505 4.04 7.18 -25.13
CA ALA A 505 4.00 6.36 -26.34
C ALA A 505 4.17 7.19 -27.62
N VAL A 506 3.35 8.24 -27.78
CA VAL A 506 3.38 9.11 -28.96
C VAL A 506 4.72 9.82 -29.10
N ARG A 507 5.30 10.30 -27.98
CA ARG A 507 6.64 10.91 -27.98
C ARG A 507 7.69 9.94 -28.53
N LEU A 508 7.75 8.72 -28.00
CA LEU A 508 8.71 7.69 -28.42
C LEU A 508 8.49 7.26 -29.88
N MET A 509 7.23 7.18 -30.33
CA MET A 509 6.92 6.88 -31.72
C MET A 509 7.44 7.97 -32.66
N ASN A 510 7.21 9.25 -32.32
CA ASN A 510 7.72 10.38 -33.10
C ASN A 510 9.26 10.44 -33.13
N GLU A 511 9.92 10.14 -32.00
CA GLU A 511 11.38 10.01 -31.95
C GLU A 511 11.89 8.91 -32.88
N ARG A 512 11.26 7.72 -32.87
CA ARG A 512 11.59 6.61 -33.79
C ARG A 512 11.33 6.97 -35.25
N ALA A 513 10.22 7.67 -35.54
CA ALA A 513 9.89 8.11 -36.90
C ALA A 513 10.93 9.11 -37.44
N ALA A 514 11.34 10.07 -36.61
CA ALA A 514 12.40 11.02 -36.96
C ALA A 514 13.74 10.32 -37.21
N GLN A 515 14.12 9.34 -36.38
CA GLN A 515 15.34 8.55 -36.58
C GLN A 515 15.34 7.76 -37.90
N LYS A 516 14.18 7.26 -38.31
CA LYS A 516 13.99 6.54 -39.58
C LYS A 516 13.73 7.45 -40.79
N ASN A 517 13.72 8.77 -40.61
CA ASN A 517 13.32 9.76 -41.63
C ASN A 517 11.95 9.48 -42.25
N LEU A 518 10.99 8.98 -41.44
CA LEU A 518 9.63 8.70 -41.86
C LEU A 518 8.70 9.85 -41.46
N THR A 519 7.79 10.23 -42.35
CA THR A 519 6.73 11.20 -42.06
C THR A 519 5.47 10.45 -41.68
N ILE A 520 5.17 10.38 -40.38
CA ILE A 520 3.96 9.77 -39.82
C ILE A 520 3.21 10.86 -39.04
N THR A 521 1.94 11.06 -39.36
CA THR A 521 1.10 12.02 -38.60
C THR A 521 0.59 11.35 -37.34
N SER A 522 0.80 11.98 -36.19
CA SER A 522 0.42 11.39 -34.90
C SER A 522 -0.06 12.37 -33.85
N ALA A 523 -0.84 11.87 -32.89
CA ALA A 523 -1.37 12.66 -31.79
C ALA A 523 -1.64 11.82 -30.54
N VAL A 524 -1.78 12.48 -29.40
CA VAL A 524 -2.31 11.88 -28.17
C VAL A 524 -3.84 12.00 -28.22
N ILE A 525 -4.55 10.88 -28.21
CA ILE A 525 -6.02 10.82 -28.28
C ILE A 525 -6.54 9.77 -27.29
N ASP A 526 -7.56 10.15 -26.52
CA ASP A 526 -8.38 9.20 -25.77
C ASP A 526 -9.55 8.73 -26.63
N LEU A 527 -9.46 7.49 -27.14
CA LEU A 527 -10.49 6.92 -28.01
C LEU A 527 -11.85 6.78 -27.31
N THR A 528 -11.90 6.85 -25.98
CA THR A 528 -13.16 6.81 -25.22
C THR A 528 -13.92 8.14 -25.20
N ALA A 529 -13.26 9.24 -25.58
CA ALA A 529 -13.80 10.60 -25.48
C ALA A 529 -13.30 11.51 -26.62
N VAL A 530 -13.37 11.05 -27.87
CA VAL A 530 -12.89 11.81 -29.03
C VAL A 530 -13.82 12.96 -29.37
N ASP A 531 -13.31 14.19 -29.36
CA ASP A 531 -14.03 15.36 -29.85
C ASP A 531 -13.84 15.59 -31.36
N GLU A 532 -14.61 16.52 -31.95
CA GLU A 532 -14.56 16.79 -33.39
C GLU A 532 -13.25 17.48 -33.82
N ALA A 533 -12.66 18.30 -32.94
CA ALA A 533 -11.39 18.98 -33.20
C ALA A 533 -10.19 18.00 -33.19
N GLU A 534 -10.27 16.93 -32.40
CA GLU A 534 -9.30 15.85 -32.41
C GLU A 534 -9.45 14.95 -33.64
N ALA A 535 -10.68 14.58 -33.99
CA ALA A 535 -10.93 13.73 -35.15
C ALA A 535 -10.46 14.37 -36.47
N THR A 536 -10.71 15.68 -36.64
CA THR A 536 -10.33 16.43 -37.86
C THR A 536 -8.82 16.58 -38.08
N LYS A 537 -7.98 16.22 -37.09
CA LYS A 537 -6.51 16.14 -37.26
C LYS A 537 -6.08 14.98 -38.17
N PHE A 538 -6.98 14.02 -38.40
CA PHE A 538 -6.73 12.82 -39.19
C PHE A 538 -7.72 12.75 -40.35
N PRO A 539 -7.29 12.25 -41.53
CA PRO A 539 -8.24 11.91 -42.58
C PRO A 539 -9.00 10.62 -42.22
N GLU A 540 -10.17 10.42 -42.82
CA GLU A 540 -10.74 9.08 -42.92
C GLU A 540 -9.78 8.16 -43.70
N CYS A 541 -9.56 6.96 -43.15
CA CYS A 541 -8.59 5.99 -43.63
C CYS A 541 -9.26 4.74 -44.20
N ASP A 542 -8.62 4.14 -45.21
CA ASP A 542 -9.12 2.96 -45.91
C ASP A 542 -8.98 1.70 -45.05
N VAL A 543 -7.90 1.66 -44.25
CA VAL A 543 -7.62 0.58 -43.30
C VAL A 543 -7.28 1.18 -41.94
N VAL A 544 -7.99 0.75 -40.90
CA VAL A 544 -7.72 1.13 -39.51
C VAL A 544 -7.44 -0.12 -38.71
N SER A 545 -6.41 -0.13 -37.87
CA SER A 545 -6.14 -1.27 -36.99
C SER A 545 -6.34 -0.92 -35.51
N LEU A 546 -6.84 -1.91 -34.78
CA LEU A 546 -7.09 -1.87 -33.34
C LEU A 546 -6.46 -3.12 -32.71
N ILE A 547 -5.20 -3.01 -32.30
CA ILE A 547 -4.36 -4.17 -31.92
C ILE A 547 -4.02 -4.12 -30.44
N PHE A 548 -4.68 -4.97 -29.64
CA PHE A 548 -4.57 -5.03 -28.18
C PHE A 548 -5.01 -3.74 -27.46
N VAL A 549 -6.03 -3.07 -27.99
CA VAL A 549 -6.49 -1.76 -27.50
C VAL A 549 -7.82 -1.88 -26.79
N LEU A 550 -8.80 -2.56 -27.39
CA LEU A 550 -10.14 -2.64 -26.81
C LEU A 550 -10.10 -3.40 -25.47
N SER A 551 -9.22 -4.41 -25.35
CA SER A 551 -9.02 -5.12 -24.09
C SER A 551 -8.45 -4.27 -22.95
N ALA A 552 -7.80 -3.14 -23.24
CA ALA A 552 -7.27 -2.25 -22.21
C ALA A 552 -8.33 -1.25 -21.67
N ILE A 553 -9.47 -1.15 -22.36
CA ILE A 553 -10.55 -0.21 -22.08
C ILE A 553 -11.66 -0.91 -21.28
N HIS A 554 -12.29 -0.17 -20.37
CA HIS A 554 -13.42 -0.69 -19.58
C HIS A 554 -14.58 -1.13 -20.50
N PRO A 555 -15.22 -2.29 -20.25
CA PRO A 555 -16.30 -2.82 -21.09
C PRO A 555 -17.45 -1.84 -21.37
N ASP A 556 -17.87 -1.08 -20.37
CA ASP A 556 -18.92 -0.05 -20.50
C ASP A 556 -18.63 1.03 -21.57
N LYS A 557 -17.36 1.21 -21.94
CA LYS A 557 -16.91 2.19 -22.94
C LYS A 557 -16.67 1.58 -24.33
N HIS A 558 -16.81 0.27 -24.50
CA HIS A 558 -16.50 -0.38 -25.79
C HIS A 558 -17.42 0.13 -26.91
N ALA A 559 -18.72 0.28 -26.65
CA ALA A 559 -19.65 0.79 -27.65
C ALA A 559 -19.31 2.22 -28.09
N SER A 560 -19.00 3.12 -27.15
CA SER A 560 -18.63 4.51 -27.47
C SER A 560 -17.30 4.59 -28.21
N VAL A 561 -16.36 3.70 -27.91
CA VAL A 561 -15.08 3.56 -28.63
C VAL A 561 -15.30 3.18 -30.09
N ILE A 562 -16.12 2.16 -30.37
CA ILE A 562 -16.39 1.75 -31.76
C ILE A 562 -17.18 2.83 -32.51
N ALA A 563 -18.13 3.50 -31.85
CA ALA A 563 -18.83 4.63 -32.43
C ALA A 563 -17.87 5.79 -32.78
N SER A 564 -16.91 6.09 -31.91
CA SER A 564 -15.89 7.12 -32.14
C SER A 564 -14.93 6.73 -33.27
N LEU A 565 -14.58 5.44 -33.36
CA LEU A 565 -13.67 4.90 -34.37
C LEU A 565 -14.17 5.15 -35.80
N ARG A 566 -15.50 5.17 -36.03
CA ARG A 566 -16.09 5.48 -37.36
C ARG A 566 -15.57 6.77 -37.97
N ARG A 567 -15.24 7.78 -37.16
CA ARG A 567 -14.73 9.08 -37.62
C ARG A 567 -13.38 8.99 -38.32
N PHE A 568 -12.67 7.87 -38.16
CA PHE A 568 -11.35 7.63 -38.74
C PHE A 568 -11.38 6.62 -39.89
N VAL A 569 -12.52 5.99 -40.18
CA VAL A 569 -12.64 4.92 -41.17
C VAL A 569 -13.47 5.43 -42.34
N SER A 570 -12.99 5.37 -43.57
CA SER A 570 -13.78 5.73 -44.75
C SER A 570 -15.03 4.85 -44.87
N LEU A 571 -16.10 5.34 -45.51
CA LEU A 571 -17.23 4.47 -45.86
C LEU A 571 -16.76 3.33 -46.79
N GLY A 572 -17.02 2.07 -46.41
CA GLY A 572 -16.44 0.90 -47.07
C GLY A 572 -15.01 0.53 -46.66
N GLY A 573 -14.37 1.33 -45.80
CA GLY A 573 -13.07 1.06 -45.20
C GLY A 573 -13.12 -0.07 -44.16
N SER A 574 -11.99 -0.73 -43.93
CA SER A 574 -11.89 -1.90 -43.05
C SER A 574 -11.21 -1.57 -41.71
N VAL A 575 -11.82 -2.03 -40.62
CA VAL A 575 -11.19 -2.11 -39.29
C VAL A 575 -10.66 -3.51 -39.06
N ILE A 576 -9.38 -3.61 -38.72
CA ILE A 576 -8.69 -4.85 -38.39
C ILE A 576 -8.42 -4.89 -36.91
N LEU A 577 -9.03 -5.87 -36.24
CA LEU A 577 -8.95 -6.01 -34.80
C LEU A 577 -8.15 -7.26 -34.43
N ARG A 578 -7.28 -7.12 -33.43
CA ARG A 578 -6.71 -8.27 -32.72
C ARG A 578 -6.65 -7.99 -31.23
N ASP A 579 -7.35 -8.79 -30.42
CA ASP A 579 -7.43 -8.60 -28.97
C ASP A 579 -7.39 -9.96 -28.24
N TYR A 580 -7.44 -9.94 -26.90
CA TYR A 580 -7.39 -11.17 -26.11
C TYR A 580 -8.70 -11.94 -26.17
N ALA A 581 -8.62 -13.27 -26.34
CA ALA A 581 -9.78 -14.15 -26.33
C ALA A 581 -9.97 -14.85 -24.98
N ILE A 582 -11.21 -15.18 -24.63
CA ILE A 582 -11.52 -16.03 -23.48
C ILE A 582 -10.71 -17.33 -23.47
N TYR A 583 -10.40 -17.80 -22.27
CA TYR A 583 -9.64 -19.03 -22.00
C TYR A 583 -8.19 -19.04 -22.50
N ASP A 584 -7.68 -17.88 -22.93
CA ASP A 584 -6.26 -17.65 -23.13
C ASP A 584 -5.47 -18.02 -21.86
N HIS A 585 -4.29 -18.58 -22.05
CA HIS A 585 -3.42 -18.96 -20.93
C HIS A 585 -3.11 -17.78 -20.00
N ALA A 586 -3.06 -16.54 -20.49
CA ALA A 586 -2.86 -15.38 -19.62
C ALA A 586 -4.09 -15.06 -18.75
N MET A 587 -5.31 -15.27 -19.27
CA MET A 587 -6.55 -15.09 -18.50
C MET A 587 -6.55 -16.02 -17.28
N LEU A 588 -6.28 -17.30 -17.52
CA LEU A 588 -6.34 -18.34 -16.49
C LEU A 588 -5.23 -18.27 -15.44
N ARG A 589 -4.24 -17.39 -15.64
CA ARG A 589 -3.10 -17.23 -14.76
C ARG A 589 -3.24 -16.07 -13.78
N PHE A 590 -4.25 -15.23 -13.94
CA PHE A 590 -4.49 -14.19 -12.95
C PHE A 590 -4.68 -14.81 -11.56
N GLY A 591 -4.03 -14.19 -10.59
CA GLY A 591 -4.12 -14.58 -9.19
C GLY A 591 -5.27 -13.85 -8.50
N ARG A 592 -5.49 -14.17 -7.23
CA ARG A 592 -6.45 -13.46 -6.38
C ARG A 592 -6.12 -11.97 -6.33
N GLY A 593 -7.15 -11.13 -6.34
CA GLY A 593 -7.00 -9.67 -6.32
C GLY A 593 -6.66 -9.03 -7.67
N ALA A 594 -6.64 -9.81 -8.77
CA ALA A 594 -6.47 -9.27 -10.11
C ALA A 594 -7.79 -9.08 -10.87
N LYS A 595 -8.87 -9.78 -10.48
CA LYS A 595 -10.17 -9.68 -11.16
C LYS A 595 -10.81 -8.33 -10.86
N ILE A 596 -11.02 -7.50 -11.87
CA ILE A 596 -11.75 -6.24 -11.76
C ILE A 596 -13.25 -6.54 -11.83
N GLU A 597 -13.66 -7.23 -12.88
CA GLU A 597 -15.02 -7.64 -13.22
C GLU A 597 -14.99 -8.98 -13.98
N ASP A 598 -16.16 -9.46 -14.43
CA ASP A 598 -16.20 -10.65 -15.27
C ASP A 598 -15.34 -10.47 -16.53
N ARG A 599 -14.42 -11.41 -16.75
CA ARG A 599 -13.45 -11.40 -17.86
C ARG A 599 -12.57 -10.15 -17.94
N PHE A 600 -12.53 -9.31 -16.90
CA PHE A 600 -11.75 -8.08 -16.86
C PHE A 600 -10.75 -8.10 -15.70
N TYR A 601 -9.46 -7.96 -16.02
CA TYR A 601 -8.38 -8.16 -15.06
C TYR A 601 -7.38 -7.01 -15.06
N VAL A 602 -6.76 -6.76 -13.91
CA VAL A 602 -5.65 -5.82 -13.74
C VAL A 602 -4.31 -6.57 -13.69
N ARG A 603 -3.29 -6.00 -14.32
CA ARG A 603 -1.90 -6.46 -14.28
C ARG A 603 -1.12 -5.74 -13.18
N GLN A 604 0.06 -6.24 -12.86
CA GLN A 604 0.91 -5.68 -11.80
C GLN A 604 1.31 -4.22 -12.02
N ASP A 605 1.40 -3.76 -13.26
CA ASP A 605 1.71 -2.37 -13.62
C ASP A 605 0.48 -1.45 -13.67
N GLY A 606 -0.69 -1.96 -13.25
CA GLY A 606 -1.96 -1.24 -13.28
C GLY A 606 -2.63 -1.16 -14.66
N THR A 607 -2.00 -1.70 -15.71
CA THR A 607 -2.66 -1.89 -17.02
C THR A 607 -3.69 -3.00 -16.91
N ARG A 608 -4.64 -3.05 -17.84
CA ARG A 608 -5.83 -3.91 -17.74
C ARG A 608 -6.00 -4.76 -18.99
N ALA A 609 -6.71 -5.87 -18.87
CA ALA A 609 -7.00 -6.78 -19.97
C ALA A 609 -8.41 -7.37 -19.81
N TYR A 610 -9.26 -7.10 -20.79
CA TYR A 610 -10.53 -7.75 -21.03
C TYR A 610 -10.37 -8.90 -22.01
N TYR A 611 -11.14 -9.97 -21.82
CA TYR A 611 -11.07 -11.18 -22.62
C TYR A 611 -12.37 -11.43 -23.37
N PHE A 612 -12.27 -11.44 -24.70
CA PHE A 612 -13.42 -11.37 -25.56
C PHE A 612 -13.90 -12.73 -26.10
N THR A 613 -15.18 -12.80 -26.49
CA THR A 613 -15.70 -13.84 -27.38
C THR A 613 -15.90 -13.30 -28.80
N THR A 614 -16.02 -14.21 -29.77
CA THR A 614 -16.32 -13.89 -31.18
C THR A 614 -17.66 -13.17 -31.30
N GLU A 615 -18.70 -13.69 -30.65
CA GLU A 615 -20.09 -13.23 -30.78
C GLU A 615 -20.25 -11.80 -30.26
N GLU A 616 -19.62 -11.48 -29.13
CA GLU A 616 -19.75 -10.14 -28.55
C GLU A 616 -19.00 -9.08 -29.38
N LEU A 617 -17.88 -9.43 -30.03
CA LEU A 617 -17.21 -8.50 -30.95
C LEU A 617 -18.05 -8.27 -32.21
N GLU A 618 -18.62 -9.33 -32.78
CA GLU A 618 -19.53 -9.23 -33.93
C GLU A 618 -20.72 -8.32 -33.62
N GLU A 619 -21.36 -8.55 -32.48
CA GLU A 619 -22.50 -7.75 -32.02
C GLU A 619 -22.11 -6.29 -31.76
N LEU A 620 -20.97 -6.07 -31.10
CA LEU A 620 -20.46 -4.74 -30.78
C LEU A 620 -20.22 -3.90 -32.04
N PHE A 621 -19.54 -4.46 -33.04
CA PHE A 621 -19.27 -3.74 -34.30
C PHE A 621 -20.53 -3.55 -35.12
N THR A 622 -21.38 -4.57 -35.21
CA THR A 622 -22.63 -4.51 -36.00
C THR A 622 -23.59 -3.46 -35.47
N LYS A 623 -23.75 -3.37 -34.14
CA LYS A 623 -24.57 -2.31 -33.50
C LYS A 623 -24.05 -0.90 -33.72
N ASN A 624 -22.79 -0.75 -34.11
CA ASN A 624 -22.13 0.54 -34.28
C ASN A 624 -21.81 0.84 -35.76
N GLY A 625 -22.58 0.31 -36.72
CA GLY A 625 -22.51 0.73 -38.12
C GLY A 625 -21.39 0.07 -38.94
N PHE A 626 -20.90 -1.09 -38.49
CA PHE A 626 -19.97 -1.92 -39.24
C PHE A 626 -20.61 -3.24 -39.65
N LYS A 627 -20.10 -3.88 -40.69
CA LYS A 627 -20.40 -5.25 -41.07
C LYS A 627 -19.24 -6.15 -40.69
N ALA A 628 -19.49 -7.19 -39.91
CA ALA A 628 -18.48 -8.22 -39.64
C ALA A 628 -18.24 -9.06 -40.90
N GLU A 629 -17.04 -8.99 -41.46
CA GLU A 629 -16.65 -9.80 -42.62
C GLU A 629 -16.03 -11.13 -42.17
N ARG A 630 -15.25 -11.10 -41.09
CA ARG A 630 -14.60 -12.29 -40.51
C ARG A 630 -14.28 -12.03 -39.05
N VAL A 631 -14.63 -12.95 -38.14
CA VAL A 631 -14.20 -12.93 -36.74
C VAL A 631 -13.87 -14.37 -36.31
N GLU A 632 -12.69 -14.59 -35.75
CA GLU A 632 -12.20 -15.93 -35.43
C GLU A 632 -11.27 -15.95 -34.22
N TYR A 633 -11.17 -17.11 -33.57
CA TYR A 633 -10.14 -17.40 -32.58
C TYR A 633 -8.85 -17.79 -33.28
N LEU A 634 -7.76 -17.13 -32.93
CA LEU A 634 -6.41 -17.39 -33.41
C LEU A 634 -5.59 -18.09 -32.31
N PHE A 635 -5.14 -19.31 -32.59
CA PHE A 635 -4.27 -20.06 -31.70
C PHE A 635 -2.82 -19.87 -32.11
N ARG A 636 -1.97 -19.49 -31.16
CA ARG A 636 -0.52 -19.39 -31.36
C ARG A 636 0.24 -20.04 -30.24
N GLN A 637 1.23 -20.84 -30.58
CA GLN A 637 2.18 -21.34 -29.59
C GLN A 637 3.24 -20.26 -29.33
N THR A 638 3.37 -19.83 -28.08
CA THR A 638 4.40 -18.89 -27.67
C THR A 638 5.44 -19.64 -26.83
N VAL A 639 6.68 -19.65 -27.31
CA VAL A 639 7.82 -20.23 -26.61
C VAL A 639 8.64 -19.10 -26.00
N ASN A 640 8.75 -19.11 -24.68
CA ASN A 640 9.71 -18.28 -23.95
C ASN A 640 10.93 -19.13 -23.62
N HIS A 641 11.97 -19.05 -24.46
CA HIS A 641 13.20 -19.83 -24.31
C HIS A 641 13.95 -19.53 -23.00
N GLN A 642 13.90 -18.29 -22.50
CA GLN A 642 14.55 -17.93 -21.22
C GLN A 642 13.89 -18.59 -20.01
N LYS A 643 12.59 -18.84 -20.10
CA LYS A 643 11.79 -19.51 -19.04
C LYS A 643 11.49 -20.98 -19.34
N GLN A 644 12.03 -21.52 -20.45
CA GLN A 644 11.71 -22.85 -21.00
C GLN A 644 10.20 -23.15 -20.97
N LEU A 645 9.38 -22.14 -21.29
CA LEU A 645 7.93 -22.22 -21.19
C LEU A 645 7.33 -22.17 -22.60
N SER A 646 6.56 -23.20 -22.95
CA SER A 646 5.79 -23.24 -24.21
C SER A 646 4.31 -23.25 -23.86
N VAL A 647 3.59 -22.20 -24.28
CA VAL A 647 2.18 -22.02 -23.92
C VAL A 647 1.35 -21.68 -25.15
N GLN A 648 0.16 -22.26 -25.22
CA GLN A 648 -0.83 -21.89 -26.20
C GLN A 648 -1.46 -20.55 -25.81
N ARG A 649 -1.45 -19.61 -26.75
CA ARG A 649 -2.09 -18.30 -26.64
C ARG A 649 -3.29 -18.25 -27.56
N ILE A 650 -4.36 -17.62 -27.08
CA ILE A 650 -5.61 -17.46 -27.81
C ILE A 650 -5.90 -15.96 -27.95
N PHE A 651 -6.10 -15.53 -29.18
CA PHE A 651 -6.46 -14.17 -29.53
C PHE A 651 -7.73 -14.17 -30.36
N LEU A 652 -8.46 -13.06 -30.37
CA LEU A 652 -9.45 -12.81 -31.40
C LEU A 652 -8.80 -12.06 -32.54
N GLN A 653 -9.24 -12.38 -33.74
CA GLN A 653 -8.87 -11.67 -34.95
C GLN A 653 -10.14 -11.38 -35.74
N GLY A 654 -10.31 -10.14 -36.15
CA GLY A 654 -11.52 -9.72 -36.85
C GLY A 654 -11.26 -8.68 -37.93
N ARG A 655 -12.13 -8.69 -38.94
CA ARG A 655 -12.27 -7.65 -39.95
C ARG A 655 -13.71 -7.17 -39.99
N PHE A 656 -13.86 -5.85 -39.93
CA PHE A 656 -15.16 -5.18 -39.95
C PHE A 656 -15.15 -4.05 -40.98
N THR A 657 -16.11 -4.01 -41.88
CA THR A 657 -16.20 -2.96 -42.91
C THR A 657 -17.22 -1.91 -42.49
N ARG A 658 -16.88 -0.62 -42.56
CA ARG A 658 -17.81 0.47 -42.25
C ARG A 658 -18.94 0.52 -43.28
N VAL A 659 -20.19 0.45 -42.83
CA VAL A 659 -21.38 0.51 -43.69
C VAL A 659 -22.25 1.74 -43.46
N GLU A 660 -22.08 2.41 -42.30
CA GLU A 660 -22.81 3.64 -41.92
C GLU A 660 -21.89 4.78 -41.50
#